data_AF-C7ZMC6-F1
#
_entry.id   AF-C7ZMC6-F1
#
_cell.length_a   1.000
_cell.length_b   1.000
_cell.length_c   1.000
_cell.angle_alpha   90.00
_cell.angle_beta   90.00
_cell.angle_gamma   90.00
#
_symmetry.space_group_name_H-M   'P 1'
#
loop_
_entity.id
_entity.type
_entity.pdbx_description
1 polymer ?
#
loop_
_entity_poly.entity_id
_entity_poly.type
_entity_poly.pdbx_seq_one_letter_code
_entity_poly.pdbx_strand_id
1 'polypeptide(L)'
;MDGPKEICIHFERRCHSLILWNEDGMSEGKLDDILATSTIVRRPTVWFLTSISRTLTERLLPLVNASLKLSKSSQRVQTLTKEALDILHDDAEERNDDTLKDESSIFEADNLEEIAEDLKTDIQCLMDLGRLFKCPVLDAELKRAPAAGGKMSTRWSPHKNYCDRIYQGFPANLRIAQLDFSKDAITKWRAHGDRHSNWPVVYFQHELYRKGFRKIFERLRADGVFTRGLDEIENSDLFKLSPFKALADDQAASVEEIVKGLLTDLESGTDSMVVIQGDPGTGKTVVAIYLIKLLVDIQTFTTLEDLDSDARFATFFTDTNKGLLQDLRVGLVVPQQSLRSSIKAVFNKTPRLHPSMVMSPFEVGEANGTFSLLLVDETHRLNQHAIQPSGVLNAKFATITREIFGGEDISKTQLDWIRAKSRHQIFLLDAAQSVRPADLPPELLSGLVADARASRRHFQLRTQMRVRAGSDFVSYIRWILDPHPLSLPPVRPDFGDYDFRTFDCVARMRDEIFQRDAEVGLARMVAGYTWEWKTKKDKKAFDIEIGDTQLCWNSTPIDWISSSNALEEVGSIHTVQGYDLNYVGVIIGLDLRFDPTRRRLFIDRDSYFDKKGKENNPALGRTYSDDDLLRFITQIYAVLMTRGIRGTYVYACDSGLREYLKGLIPFHS
;
A
#
# COMPACT_ATOMS: atom_id res chain seq x y z
N MET A 1 -24.22 -35.07 -14.51
CA MET A 1 -25.20 -34.15 -13.92
C MET A 1 -25.91 -33.46 -15.07
N ASP A 2 -27.25 -33.42 -15.07
CA ASP A 2 -28.00 -32.57 -16.00
C ASP A 2 -28.25 -31.22 -15.32
N GLY A 3 -27.19 -30.40 -15.22
CA GLY A 3 -27.23 -29.05 -14.64
C GLY A 3 -26.47 -28.05 -15.50
N PRO A 4 -26.61 -26.73 -15.24
CA PRO A 4 -25.90 -25.68 -15.97
C PRO A 4 -24.40 -26.00 -16.09
N LYS A 5 -23.88 -25.91 -17.32
CA LYS A 5 -22.49 -26.32 -17.65
C LYS A 5 -21.43 -25.59 -16.81
N GLU A 6 -21.76 -24.37 -16.37
CA GLU A 6 -20.94 -23.54 -15.49
C GLU A 6 -20.78 -24.16 -14.09
N ILE A 7 -21.86 -24.66 -13.49
CA ILE A 7 -21.85 -25.28 -12.16
C ILE A 7 -20.97 -26.54 -12.15
N CYS A 8 -21.03 -27.36 -13.20
CA CYS A 8 -20.18 -28.55 -13.32
C CYS A 8 -18.68 -28.19 -13.38
N ILE A 9 -18.32 -27.12 -14.11
CA ILE A 9 -16.94 -26.61 -14.17
C ILE A 9 -16.49 -26.10 -12.79
N HIS A 10 -17.39 -25.47 -12.03
CA HIS A 10 -17.10 -25.05 -10.66
C HIS A 10 -16.76 -26.25 -9.78
N PHE A 11 -17.58 -27.30 -9.75
CA PHE A 11 -17.29 -28.52 -8.99
C PHE A 11 -15.99 -29.21 -9.44
N GLU A 12 -15.72 -29.30 -10.74
CA GLU A 12 -14.50 -29.90 -11.29
C GLU A 12 -13.23 -29.16 -10.82
N ARG A 13 -13.23 -27.82 -10.91
CA ARG A 13 -12.10 -27.00 -10.43
C ARG A 13 -11.86 -27.20 -8.93
N ARG A 14 -12.92 -27.31 -8.13
CA ARG A 14 -12.81 -27.53 -6.67
C ARG A 14 -12.30 -28.93 -6.32
N CYS A 15 -12.70 -29.95 -7.07
CA CYS A 15 -12.13 -31.29 -6.94
C CYS A 15 -10.63 -31.29 -7.28
N HIS A 16 -10.23 -30.53 -8.32
CA HIS A 16 -8.82 -30.40 -8.69
C HIS A 16 -7.98 -29.72 -7.61
N SER A 17 -8.51 -28.68 -6.95
CA SER A 17 -7.84 -28.05 -5.81
C SER A 17 -7.61 -29.00 -4.64
N LEU A 18 -8.59 -29.87 -4.32
CA LEU A 18 -8.43 -30.90 -3.30
C LEU A 18 -7.43 -31.99 -3.70
N ILE A 19 -7.35 -32.32 -5.00
CA ILE A 19 -6.35 -33.26 -5.53
C ILE A 19 -4.94 -32.65 -5.41
N LEU A 20 -4.76 -31.39 -5.79
CA LEU A 20 -3.49 -30.67 -5.65
C LEU A 20 -3.07 -30.56 -4.18
N TRP A 21 -4.00 -30.25 -3.28
CA TRP A 21 -3.75 -30.27 -1.84
C TRP A 21 -3.24 -31.63 -1.35
N ASN A 22 -3.67 -32.71 -1.99
CA ASN A 22 -3.23 -34.06 -1.68
C ASN A 22 -1.85 -34.41 -2.26
N GLU A 23 -1.51 -33.89 -3.45
CA GLU A 23 -0.23 -34.10 -4.16
C GLU A 23 0.98 -33.55 -3.41
N ASP A 24 0.79 -32.59 -2.49
CA ASP A 24 1.82 -32.12 -1.57
C ASP A 24 2.24 -33.18 -0.52
N GLY A 25 1.66 -34.38 -0.57
CA GLY A 25 1.96 -35.52 0.31
C GLY A 25 1.18 -35.50 1.62
N MET A 26 0.04 -34.81 1.65
CA MET A 26 -0.81 -34.72 2.83
C MET A 26 -1.45 -36.06 3.19
N SER A 27 -1.87 -36.84 2.19
CA SER A 27 -2.32 -38.22 2.41
C SER A 27 -1.20 -39.17 2.83
N GLU A 28 0.08 -38.78 2.72
CA GLU A 28 1.24 -39.56 3.13
C GLU A 28 1.61 -39.35 4.61
N GLY A 29 0.84 -38.52 5.33
CA GLY A 29 1.02 -38.25 6.76
C GLY A 29 2.03 -37.13 7.06
N LYS A 30 2.39 -36.30 6.08
CA LYS A 30 3.34 -35.18 6.28
C LYS A 30 2.85 -34.12 7.29
N LEU A 31 1.55 -34.09 7.57
CA LEU A 31 0.95 -33.20 8.59
C LEU A 31 0.74 -33.89 9.93
N ASP A 32 0.93 -35.20 10.06
CA ASP A 32 0.56 -35.94 11.27
C ASP A 32 1.31 -35.40 12.50
N ASP A 33 2.61 -35.15 12.36
CA ASP A 33 3.43 -34.55 13.43
C ASP A 33 3.01 -33.11 13.75
N ILE A 34 2.61 -32.32 12.74
CA ILE A 34 2.17 -30.92 12.90
C ILE A 34 0.79 -30.83 13.57
N LEU A 35 -0.15 -31.67 13.15
CA LEU A 35 -1.50 -31.75 13.71
C LEU A 35 -1.50 -32.37 15.11
N ALA A 36 -0.54 -33.26 15.40
CA ALA A 36 -0.32 -33.79 16.75
C ALA A 36 0.30 -32.74 17.71
N THR A 37 1.10 -31.81 17.19
CA THR A 37 1.86 -30.83 18.00
C THR A 37 1.24 -29.43 18.07
N SER A 38 0.28 -29.10 17.18
CA SER A 38 -0.36 -27.79 17.13
C SER A 38 -1.89 -27.92 17.05
N THR A 39 -2.54 -27.71 18.18
CA THR A 39 -4.00 -27.68 18.29
C THR A 39 -4.64 -26.53 17.48
N ILE A 40 -3.91 -25.42 17.35
CA ILE A 40 -4.28 -24.21 16.59
C ILE A 40 -4.47 -24.52 15.10
N VAL A 41 -3.64 -25.41 14.56
CA VAL A 41 -3.70 -25.82 13.15
C VAL A 41 -4.59 -27.06 12.97
N ARG A 42 -4.62 -27.96 13.95
CA ARG A 42 -5.48 -29.16 13.94
C ARG A 42 -6.95 -28.83 13.82
N ARG A 43 -7.47 -27.94 14.67
CA ARG A 43 -8.91 -27.68 14.76
C ARG A 43 -9.52 -27.10 13.48
N PRO A 44 -8.96 -26.03 12.86
CA PRO A 44 -9.46 -25.53 11.58
C PRO A 44 -9.35 -26.58 10.47
N THR A 45 -8.24 -27.33 10.42
CA THR A 45 -8.03 -28.37 9.39
C THR A 45 -9.09 -29.46 9.47
N VAL A 46 -9.35 -29.99 10.67
CA VAL A 46 -10.38 -31.02 10.90
C VAL A 46 -11.78 -30.44 10.65
N TRP A 47 -12.03 -29.18 11.03
CA TRP A 47 -13.30 -28.50 10.79
C TRP A 47 -13.62 -28.36 9.30
N PHE A 48 -12.69 -27.80 8.48
CA PHE A 48 -12.92 -27.64 7.04
C PHE A 48 -13.08 -29.00 6.34
N LEU A 49 -12.28 -30.01 6.71
CA LEU A 49 -12.44 -31.36 6.14
C LEU A 49 -13.79 -31.99 6.49
N THR A 50 -14.30 -31.74 7.71
CA THR A 50 -15.62 -32.18 8.15
C THR A 50 -16.71 -31.43 7.39
N SER A 51 -16.62 -30.11 7.26
CA SER A 51 -17.58 -29.27 6.52
C SER A 51 -17.66 -29.65 5.04
N ILE A 52 -16.51 -29.85 4.39
CA ILE A 52 -16.43 -30.31 3.00
C ILE A 52 -17.06 -31.71 2.88
N SER A 53 -16.77 -32.62 3.82
CA SER A 53 -17.31 -33.98 3.79
C SER A 53 -18.84 -34.00 3.97
N ARG A 54 -19.39 -33.19 4.88
CA ARG A 54 -20.85 -33.04 5.06
C ARG A 54 -21.48 -32.41 3.83
N THR A 55 -20.90 -31.36 3.28
CA THR A 55 -21.42 -30.72 2.07
C THR A 55 -21.41 -31.67 0.87
N LEU A 56 -20.39 -32.51 0.71
CA LEU A 56 -20.34 -33.52 -0.35
C LEU A 56 -21.31 -34.69 -0.13
N THR A 57 -21.48 -35.17 1.10
CA THR A 57 -22.24 -36.41 1.38
C THR A 57 -23.69 -36.17 1.78
N GLU A 58 -23.98 -35.09 2.50
CA GLU A 58 -25.30 -34.76 3.03
C GLU A 58 -26.07 -33.81 2.10
N ARG A 59 -25.38 -32.91 1.38
CA ARG A 59 -26.01 -31.89 0.51
C ARG A 59 -25.90 -32.19 -0.98
N LEU A 60 -24.68 -32.48 -1.48
CA LEU A 60 -24.46 -32.71 -2.91
C LEU A 60 -24.92 -34.10 -3.38
N LEU A 61 -24.61 -35.15 -2.62
CA LEU A 61 -24.89 -36.52 -3.04
C LEU A 61 -26.38 -36.83 -3.26
N PRO A 62 -27.33 -36.36 -2.43
CA PRO A 62 -28.76 -36.57 -2.68
C PRO A 62 -29.26 -35.94 -4.00
N LEU A 63 -28.57 -34.91 -4.50
CA LEU A 63 -28.92 -34.20 -5.73
C LEU A 63 -28.32 -34.86 -6.98
N VAL A 64 -27.49 -35.89 -6.83
CA VAL A 64 -26.81 -36.58 -7.94
C VAL A 64 -27.25 -38.04 -7.98
N ASN A 65 -27.56 -38.57 -9.18
CA ASN A 65 -27.82 -40.00 -9.36
C ASN A 65 -26.56 -40.82 -9.07
N ALA A 66 -26.39 -41.22 -7.81
CA ALA A 66 -25.21 -41.90 -7.30
C ALA A 66 -25.17 -43.37 -7.75
N SER A 67 -24.02 -43.83 -8.23
CA SER A 67 -23.80 -45.26 -8.47
C SER A 67 -23.67 -46.02 -7.14
N LEU A 68 -23.98 -47.33 -7.14
CA LEU A 68 -23.83 -48.22 -5.97
C LEU A 68 -22.43 -48.18 -5.33
N LYS A 69 -21.37 -47.87 -6.10
CA LYS A 69 -20.02 -47.66 -5.58
C LYS A 69 -19.88 -46.33 -4.84
N LEU A 70 -20.47 -45.26 -5.37
CA LEU A 70 -20.45 -43.92 -4.78
C LEU A 70 -21.22 -43.89 -3.45
N SER A 71 -22.35 -44.60 -3.36
CA SER A 71 -23.13 -44.72 -2.12
C SER A 71 -22.36 -45.45 -0.99
N LYS A 72 -21.59 -46.50 -1.33
CA LYS A 72 -20.72 -47.19 -0.34
C LYS A 72 -19.54 -46.32 0.11
N SER A 73 -18.94 -45.56 -0.80
CA SER A 73 -17.86 -44.62 -0.46
C SER A 73 -18.38 -43.47 0.42
N SER A 74 -19.58 -42.96 0.15
CA SER A 74 -20.22 -41.92 0.96
C SER A 74 -20.51 -42.37 2.40
N GLN A 75 -21.05 -43.59 2.60
CA GLN A 75 -21.26 -44.13 3.94
C GLN A 75 -19.97 -44.18 4.78
N ARG A 76 -18.84 -44.46 4.12
CA ARG A 76 -17.56 -44.49 4.81
C ARG A 76 -17.02 -43.10 5.12
N VAL A 77 -17.20 -42.13 4.22
CA VAL A 77 -16.90 -40.72 4.49
C VAL A 77 -17.74 -40.22 5.65
N GLN A 78 -19.05 -40.48 5.68
CA GLN A 78 -19.94 -40.11 6.79
C GLN A 78 -19.51 -40.69 8.14
N THR A 79 -19.02 -41.94 8.16
CA THR A 79 -18.48 -42.56 9.39
C THR A 79 -17.24 -41.82 9.88
N LEU A 80 -16.33 -41.48 8.98
CA LEU A 80 -15.09 -40.76 9.29
C LEU A 80 -15.34 -39.31 9.70
N THR A 81 -16.33 -38.66 9.08
CA THR A 81 -16.81 -37.32 9.47
C THR A 81 -17.33 -37.32 10.90
N LYS A 82 -18.04 -38.39 11.31
CA LYS A 82 -18.51 -38.55 12.69
C LYS A 82 -17.36 -38.70 13.69
N GLU A 83 -16.37 -39.54 13.38
CA GLU A 83 -15.17 -39.68 14.23
C GLU A 83 -14.37 -38.37 14.34
N ALA A 84 -14.30 -37.57 13.26
CA ALA A 84 -13.66 -36.26 13.25
C ALA A 84 -14.42 -35.21 14.09
N LEU A 85 -15.75 -35.27 14.10
CA LEU A 85 -16.60 -34.45 14.95
C LEU A 85 -16.40 -34.77 16.44
N ASP A 86 -16.26 -36.05 16.79
CA ASP A 86 -15.98 -36.47 18.17
C ASP A 86 -14.63 -35.87 18.66
N ILE A 87 -13.60 -35.83 17.79
CA ILE A 87 -12.31 -35.18 18.09
C ILE A 87 -12.45 -33.66 18.29
N LEU A 88 -13.29 -32.99 17.49
CA LEU A 88 -13.56 -31.55 17.64
C LEU A 88 -14.34 -31.25 18.93
N HIS A 89 -15.22 -32.13 19.36
CA HIS A 89 -15.95 -32.03 20.62
C HIS A 89 -15.02 -32.24 21.83
N ASP A 90 -14.14 -33.25 21.79
CA ASP A 90 -13.13 -33.49 22.83
C ASP A 90 -12.18 -32.29 23.00
N ASP A 91 -11.72 -31.70 21.89
CA ASP A 91 -10.86 -30.49 21.88
C ASP A 91 -11.59 -29.24 22.44
N ALA A 92 -12.91 -29.21 22.40
CA ALA A 92 -13.74 -28.08 22.87
C ALA A 92 -14.11 -28.19 24.35
N GLU A 93 -14.34 -29.41 24.85
CA GLU A 93 -14.54 -29.67 26.27
C GLU A 93 -13.26 -29.36 27.09
N GLU A 94 -12.07 -29.61 26.55
CA GLU A 94 -10.81 -29.25 27.21
C GLU A 94 -10.58 -27.72 27.37
N ARG A 95 -11.32 -26.87 26.63
CA ARG A 95 -11.14 -25.41 26.63
C ARG A 95 -12.33 -24.59 27.14
N ASN A 96 -13.40 -25.22 27.65
CA ASN A 96 -14.66 -24.54 27.99
C ASN A 96 -15.20 -23.69 26.82
N ASP A 97 -15.15 -24.23 25.60
CA ASP A 97 -15.67 -23.57 24.41
C ASP A 97 -17.07 -24.10 24.06
N ASP A 98 -18.12 -23.35 24.43
CA ASP A 98 -19.53 -23.75 24.24
C ASP A 98 -20.02 -23.63 22.78
N THR A 99 -19.16 -23.24 21.83
CA THR A 99 -19.55 -22.91 20.45
C THR A 99 -19.97 -24.12 19.60
N LEU A 100 -19.66 -25.35 20.00
CA LEU A 100 -19.95 -26.57 19.22
C LEU A 100 -21.28 -27.25 19.57
N LYS A 101 -22.04 -26.75 20.55
CA LYS A 101 -23.29 -27.39 20.99
C LYS A 101 -24.51 -27.10 20.10
N ASP A 102 -24.39 -26.15 19.16
CA ASP A 102 -25.54 -25.62 18.41
C ASP A 102 -25.46 -25.83 16.88
N GLU A 103 -24.88 -26.94 16.41
CA GLU A 103 -24.94 -27.32 14.98
C GLU A 103 -25.95 -28.44 14.67
N SER A 104 -27.08 -28.46 15.36
CA SER A 104 -28.29 -29.15 14.89
C SER A 104 -29.29 -28.15 14.31
N SER A 105 -28.90 -27.41 13.28
CA SER A 105 -29.82 -26.57 12.50
C SER A 105 -29.98 -27.11 11.08
N ILE A 106 -31.12 -27.78 10.90
CA ILE A 106 -31.89 -28.07 9.69
C ILE A 106 -31.43 -27.27 8.46
N PHE A 107 -30.85 -27.95 7.47
CA PHE A 107 -30.61 -27.40 6.14
C PHE A 107 -31.96 -27.16 5.44
N GLU A 108 -32.25 -25.93 5.02
CA GLU A 108 -33.32 -25.65 4.05
C GLU A 108 -32.91 -26.16 2.67
N ALA A 109 -33.86 -26.22 1.72
CA ALA A 109 -33.65 -26.85 0.42
C ALA A 109 -32.56 -26.13 -0.41
N ASP A 110 -31.34 -26.62 -0.32
CA ASP A 110 -30.17 -26.11 -1.03
C ASP A 110 -30.30 -26.25 -2.56
N ASN A 111 -29.94 -25.20 -3.30
CA ASN A 111 -29.70 -25.30 -4.74
C ASN A 111 -28.21 -25.61 -5.02
N LEU A 112 -27.91 -26.11 -6.23
CA LEU A 112 -26.54 -26.53 -6.60
C LEU A 112 -25.52 -25.37 -6.62
N GLU A 113 -25.98 -24.12 -6.69
CA GLU A 113 -25.12 -22.93 -6.73
C GLU A 113 -24.61 -22.59 -5.32
N GLU A 114 -25.47 -22.70 -4.31
CA GLU A 114 -25.12 -22.51 -2.91
C GLU A 114 -24.13 -23.57 -2.42
N ILE A 115 -24.36 -24.84 -2.77
CA ILE A 115 -23.44 -25.95 -2.47
C ILE A 115 -22.07 -25.72 -3.13
N ALA A 116 -22.03 -25.16 -4.35
CA ALA A 116 -20.79 -24.90 -5.06
C ALA A 116 -19.98 -23.74 -4.43
N GLU A 117 -20.66 -22.70 -3.94
CA GLU A 117 -20.04 -21.56 -3.24
C GLU A 117 -19.56 -21.94 -1.83
N ASP A 118 -20.30 -22.77 -1.10
CA ASP A 118 -19.89 -23.27 0.21
C ASP A 118 -18.63 -24.15 0.09
N LEU A 119 -18.62 -25.10 -0.86
CA LEU A 119 -17.42 -25.91 -1.12
C LEU A 119 -16.23 -25.06 -1.58
N LYS A 120 -16.48 -24.03 -2.39
CA LYS A 120 -15.42 -23.10 -2.81
C LYS A 120 -14.81 -22.38 -1.62
N THR A 121 -15.64 -21.94 -0.69
CA THR A 121 -15.19 -21.21 0.50
C THR A 121 -14.40 -22.13 1.42
N ASP A 122 -14.93 -23.31 1.76
CA ASP A 122 -14.25 -24.25 2.65
C ASP A 122 -12.95 -24.80 2.07
N ILE A 123 -12.92 -25.12 0.77
CA ILE A 123 -11.70 -25.61 0.11
C ILE A 123 -10.66 -24.49 0.03
N GLN A 124 -11.06 -23.24 -0.24
CA GLN A 124 -10.11 -22.14 -0.25
C GLN A 124 -9.53 -21.91 1.15
N CYS A 125 -10.35 -21.93 2.19
CA CYS A 125 -9.88 -21.82 3.56
C CYS A 125 -8.92 -22.97 3.94
N LEU A 126 -9.20 -24.20 3.51
CA LEU A 126 -8.30 -25.34 3.69
C LEU A 126 -6.95 -25.15 2.98
N MET A 127 -6.96 -24.59 1.76
CA MET A 127 -5.72 -24.27 1.02
C MET A 127 -4.92 -23.15 1.69
N ASP A 128 -5.60 -22.14 2.24
CA ASP A 128 -4.95 -21.01 2.91
C ASP A 128 -4.24 -21.43 4.20
N LEU A 129 -4.74 -22.49 4.88
CA LEU A 129 -4.03 -23.15 5.99
C LEU A 129 -2.69 -23.76 5.57
N GLY A 130 -2.47 -23.98 4.27
CA GLY A 130 -1.20 -24.41 3.67
C GLY A 130 0.02 -23.63 4.13
N ARG A 131 -0.16 -22.32 4.38
CA ARG A 131 0.91 -21.44 4.88
C ARG A 131 1.26 -21.69 6.35
N LEU A 132 0.28 -22.12 7.15
CA LEU A 132 0.45 -22.44 8.57
C LEU A 132 1.10 -23.80 8.80
N PHE A 133 0.90 -24.75 7.88
CA PHE A 133 1.62 -26.04 7.92
C PHE A 133 3.13 -25.89 7.68
N LYS A 134 3.55 -24.89 6.90
CA LYS A 134 4.98 -24.61 6.61
C LYS A 134 5.70 -23.89 7.77
N CYS A 135 4.96 -23.31 8.71
CA CYS A 135 5.49 -22.65 9.91
C CYS A 135 4.54 -22.91 11.09
N PRO A 136 4.57 -24.12 11.67
CA PRO A 136 3.65 -24.46 12.74
C PRO A 136 3.93 -23.59 13.97
N VAL A 137 2.90 -22.90 14.45
CA VAL A 137 2.94 -22.25 15.76
C VAL A 137 3.03 -23.37 16.79
N LEU A 138 4.19 -23.50 17.43
CA LEU A 138 4.36 -24.40 18.57
C LEU A 138 3.48 -23.89 19.71
N ASP A 139 2.70 -24.79 20.32
CA ASP A 139 1.91 -24.53 21.52
C ASP A 139 2.87 -24.27 22.70
N ALA A 140 3.54 -23.12 22.72
CA ALA A 140 4.50 -22.76 23.76
C ALA A 140 3.77 -22.37 25.05
N GLU A 141 3.87 -23.27 26.04
CA GLU A 141 3.61 -23.07 27.48
C GLU A 141 2.17 -22.79 27.94
N LEU A 142 1.22 -23.66 27.60
CA LEU A 142 0.19 -24.02 28.59
C LEU A 142 0.82 -24.97 29.61
N LYS A 143 1.33 -24.44 30.73
CA LYS A 143 1.75 -25.24 31.89
C LYS A 143 0.65 -26.24 32.27
N ARG A 144 0.85 -27.54 31.98
CA ARG A 144 0.06 -28.63 32.57
C ARG A 144 0.86 -29.25 33.73
N ALA A 145 0.24 -29.24 34.92
CA ALA A 145 0.64 -30.09 36.03
C ALA A 145 0.42 -31.58 35.67
N PRO A 146 1.21 -32.52 36.22
CA PRO A 146 1.13 -33.92 35.81
C PRO A 146 -0.03 -34.62 36.52
N ALA A 147 -0.94 -35.23 35.75
CA ALA A 147 -1.88 -36.22 36.26
C ALA A 147 -1.79 -37.52 35.44
N ALA A 148 -1.21 -38.52 36.10
CA ALA A 148 -1.37 -39.97 36.00
C ALA A 148 -1.95 -40.60 34.72
N GLY A 149 -1.08 -41.33 34.01
CA GLY A 149 -1.21 -42.78 33.82
C GLY A 149 -2.22 -43.32 32.79
N GLY A 150 -1.71 -43.92 31.71
CA GLY A 150 -2.47 -44.88 30.89
C GLY A 150 -1.82 -45.20 29.55
N LYS A 151 -1.16 -46.35 29.44
CA LYS A 151 -0.62 -46.89 28.18
C LYS A 151 -1.74 -47.22 27.20
N MET A 152 -1.65 -46.73 25.95
CA MET A 152 -1.97 -47.54 24.75
C MET A 152 -1.02 -47.16 23.61
N SER A 153 0.04 -47.96 23.48
CA SER A 153 0.82 -48.06 22.26
C SER A 153 0.04 -48.92 21.27
N THR A 154 -0.64 -48.27 20.33
CA THR A 154 -1.02 -48.87 19.05
C THR A 154 -0.56 -47.91 17.97
N ARG A 155 0.35 -48.40 17.13
CA ARG A 155 0.99 -47.69 16.03
C ARG A 155 -0.08 -47.19 15.05
N TRP A 156 -0.53 -45.96 15.23
CA TRP A 156 -1.49 -45.27 14.37
C TRP A 156 -0.75 -44.73 13.15
N SER A 157 -1.13 -45.16 11.95
CA SER A 157 -0.58 -44.68 10.66
C SER A 157 -1.72 -44.42 9.68
N PRO A 158 -2.43 -43.27 9.81
CA PRO A 158 -3.66 -42.98 9.07
C PRO A 158 -3.45 -42.85 7.55
N HIS A 159 -2.27 -42.42 7.10
CA HIS A 159 -1.90 -42.25 5.68
C HIS A 159 -2.13 -43.50 4.81
N LYS A 160 -1.71 -44.68 5.30
CA LYS A 160 -1.77 -45.95 4.53
C LYS A 160 -3.20 -46.43 4.26
N ASN A 161 -4.16 -46.05 5.10
CA ASN A 161 -5.57 -46.46 4.96
C ASN A 161 -6.39 -45.51 4.07
N TYR A 162 -5.88 -44.31 3.80
CA TYR A 162 -6.51 -43.31 2.93
C TYR A 162 -5.97 -43.36 1.50
N CYS A 163 -4.64 -43.52 1.30
CA CYS A 163 -4.02 -43.60 -0.03
C CYS A 163 -4.53 -44.78 -0.88
N ASP A 164 -4.58 -46.00 -0.33
CA ASP A 164 -5.10 -47.18 -1.04
C ASP A 164 -6.61 -47.03 -1.40
N ARG A 165 -7.31 -46.23 -0.59
CA ARG A 165 -8.72 -45.80 -0.67
C ARG A 165 -9.08 -44.99 -1.93
N ILE A 166 -8.25 -44.01 -2.24
CA ILE A 166 -8.54 -42.96 -3.24
C ILE A 166 -8.04 -43.37 -4.63
N TYR A 167 -6.89 -44.05 -4.69
CA TYR A 167 -6.28 -44.51 -5.96
C TYR A 167 -7.16 -45.50 -6.75
N GLN A 168 -8.04 -46.24 -6.07
CA GLN A 168 -8.97 -47.20 -6.69
C GLN A 168 -10.34 -46.58 -7.08
N GLY A 169 -10.58 -45.30 -6.77
CA GLY A 169 -11.91 -44.66 -6.80
C GLY A 169 -12.22 -43.75 -8.00
N PHE A 170 -11.23 -43.33 -8.79
CA PHE A 170 -11.44 -42.43 -9.95
C PHE A 170 -11.16 -43.16 -11.28
N PRO A 171 -12.11 -43.23 -12.23
CA PRO A 171 -11.89 -43.92 -13.50
C PRO A 171 -11.04 -43.08 -14.47
N ALA A 172 -9.95 -43.67 -14.97
CA ALA A 172 -8.93 -43.06 -15.82
C ALA A 172 -9.37 -42.68 -17.27
N ASN A 173 -10.67 -42.65 -17.58
CA ASN A 173 -11.16 -42.59 -18.96
C ASN A 173 -12.06 -41.38 -19.30
N LEU A 174 -11.89 -40.22 -18.64
CA LEU A 174 -12.56 -38.99 -19.07
C LEU A 174 -11.68 -38.17 -20.02
N ARG A 175 -12.00 -38.22 -21.32
CA ARG A 175 -11.53 -37.22 -22.30
C ARG A 175 -12.65 -36.19 -22.51
N ILE A 176 -12.37 -34.92 -22.21
CA ILE A 176 -13.29 -33.80 -22.47
C ILE A 176 -12.65 -32.89 -23.52
N ALA A 177 -13.43 -32.54 -24.53
CA ALA A 177 -12.99 -31.73 -25.67
C ALA A 177 -12.81 -30.25 -25.31
N GLN A 178 -11.71 -29.65 -25.78
CA GLN A 178 -11.50 -28.21 -25.81
C GLN A 178 -12.47 -27.55 -26.80
N LEU A 179 -13.09 -26.44 -26.42
CA LEU A 179 -13.84 -25.58 -27.33
C LEU A 179 -13.13 -24.25 -27.51
N ASP A 180 -13.18 -23.73 -28.74
CA ASP A 180 -12.42 -22.56 -29.16
C ASP A 180 -12.96 -21.24 -28.62
N PHE A 181 -12.01 -20.38 -28.23
CA PHE A 181 -12.24 -19.08 -27.63
C PHE A 181 -12.06 -17.97 -28.67
N SER A 182 -13.03 -17.86 -29.60
CA SER A 182 -13.00 -16.90 -30.70
C SER A 182 -14.04 -15.78 -30.56
N LYS A 183 -13.84 -14.67 -31.29
CA LYS A 183 -14.76 -13.52 -31.34
C LYS A 183 -16.20 -13.91 -31.70
N ASP A 184 -16.37 -14.92 -32.54
CA ASP A 184 -17.70 -15.43 -32.92
C ASP A 184 -18.42 -16.15 -31.77
N ALA A 185 -17.67 -16.82 -30.89
CA ALA A 185 -18.24 -17.46 -29.69
C ALA A 185 -18.74 -16.41 -28.68
N ILE A 186 -17.97 -15.35 -28.46
CA ILE A 186 -18.33 -14.23 -27.58
C ILE A 186 -19.56 -13.47 -28.10
N THR A 187 -19.70 -13.34 -29.42
CA THR A 187 -20.85 -12.68 -30.04
C THR A 187 -22.15 -13.45 -29.79
N LYS A 188 -22.09 -14.79 -29.70
CA LYS A 188 -23.24 -15.62 -29.31
C LYS A 188 -23.57 -15.51 -27.81
N TRP A 189 -22.58 -15.32 -26.95
CA TRP A 189 -22.78 -15.15 -25.50
C TRP A 189 -23.45 -13.82 -25.14
N ARG A 190 -23.22 -12.78 -25.94
CA ARG A 190 -23.83 -11.43 -25.80
C ARG A 190 -25.36 -11.45 -25.70
N ALA A 191 -26.02 -12.41 -26.33
CA ALA A 191 -27.49 -12.51 -26.33
C ALA A 191 -28.09 -12.84 -24.95
N HIS A 192 -27.28 -13.23 -23.96
CA HIS A 192 -27.74 -13.63 -22.63
C HIS A 192 -27.65 -12.49 -21.58
N GLY A 193 -27.20 -11.29 -21.96
CA GLY A 193 -27.24 -10.10 -21.09
C GLY A 193 -26.12 -9.08 -21.36
N ASP A 194 -26.39 -7.80 -21.09
CA ASP A 194 -25.47 -6.67 -21.39
C ASP A 194 -24.09 -6.80 -20.74
N ARG A 195 -23.97 -7.54 -19.63
CA ARG A 195 -22.73 -7.70 -18.86
C ARG A 195 -21.74 -8.70 -19.48
N HIS A 196 -22.16 -9.49 -20.48
CA HIS A 196 -21.32 -10.42 -21.23
C HIS A 196 -20.54 -9.76 -22.37
N SER A 197 -20.54 -8.42 -22.43
CA SER A 197 -19.90 -7.63 -23.48
C SER A 197 -18.53 -7.03 -23.10
N ASN A 198 -18.14 -7.07 -21.82
CA ASN A 198 -16.87 -6.49 -21.36
C ASN A 198 -15.76 -7.55 -21.24
N TRP A 199 -14.70 -7.32 -22.03
CA TRP A 199 -13.46 -8.08 -22.06
C TRP A 199 -12.34 -7.23 -21.41
N PRO A 200 -11.53 -7.73 -20.45
CA PRO A 200 -11.63 -8.95 -19.64
C PRO A 200 -12.25 -8.72 -18.23
N VAL A 201 -12.85 -9.78 -17.70
CA VAL A 201 -13.38 -10.08 -16.34
C VAL A 201 -13.41 -8.95 -15.29
N VAL A 202 -14.62 -8.55 -14.87
CA VAL A 202 -14.85 -7.71 -13.67
C VAL A 202 -15.26 -8.59 -12.49
N TYR A 203 -14.55 -8.49 -11.37
CA TYR A 203 -14.85 -9.19 -10.11
C TYR A 203 -16.23 -8.79 -9.55
N PHE A 204 -17.06 -9.76 -9.19
CA PHE A 204 -18.39 -9.55 -8.59
C PHE A 204 -18.32 -9.43 -7.05
N GLN A 205 -19.19 -8.60 -6.44
CA GLN A 205 -19.46 -8.49 -4.99
C GLN A 205 -18.31 -8.09 -4.04
N HIS A 206 -17.35 -7.27 -4.50
CA HIS A 206 -16.22 -6.78 -3.71
C HIS A 206 -16.58 -6.20 -2.31
N GLU A 207 -17.73 -5.54 -2.16
CA GLU A 207 -18.16 -4.98 -0.86
C GLU A 207 -18.54 -6.03 0.19
N LEU A 208 -19.14 -7.14 -0.22
CA LEU A 208 -19.49 -8.25 0.67
C LEU A 208 -18.22 -8.95 1.18
N TYR A 209 -17.26 -9.20 0.30
CA TYR A 209 -15.96 -9.77 0.66
C TYR A 209 -15.19 -8.88 1.64
N ARG A 210 -15.19 -7.55 1.45
CA ARG A 210 -14.54 -6.63 2.39
C ARG A 210 -15.19 -6.64 3.78
N LYS A 211 -16.51 -6.75 3.85
CA LYS A 211 -17.24 -6.87 5.14
C LYS A 211 -16.93 -8.20 5.83
N GLY A 212 -16.84 -9.30 5.07
CA GLY A 212 -16.42 -10.61 5.57
C GLY A 212 -14.98 -10.61 6.09
N PHE A 213 -14.05 -10.03 5.33
CA PHE A 213 -12.64 -9.93 5.68
C PHE A 213 -12.43 -9.24 7.03
N ARG A 214 -13.12 -8.13 7.31
CA ARG A 214 -13.01 -7.44 8.60
C ARG A 214 -13.43 -8.34 9.77
N LYS A 215 -14.52 -9.10 9.62
CA LYS A 215 -14.96 -10.04 10.66
C LYS A 215 -13.93 -11.16 10.88
N ILE A 216 -13.38 -11.70 9.79
CA ILE A 216 -12.33 -12.73 9.84
C ILE A 216 -11.07 -12.18 10.53
N PHE A 217 -10.62 -10.98 10.14
CA PHE A 217 -9.45 -10.34 10.73
C PHE A 217 -9.60 -10.12 12.23
N GLU A 218 -10.75 -9.61 12.68
CA GLU A 218 -11.02 -9.39 14.11
C GLU A 218 -11.07 -10.71 14.89
N ARG A 219 -11.59 -11.79 14.29
CA ARG A 219 -11.54 -13.14 14.87
C ARG A 219 -10.10 -13.63 15.02
N LEU A 220 -9.28 -13.51 13.97
CA LEU A 220 -7.85 -13.86 14.01
C LEU A 220 -7.07 -13.02 15.03
N ARG A 221 -7.45 -11.76 15.25
CA ARG A 221 -6.87 -10.91 16.30
C ARG A 221 -7.27 -11.41 17.69
N ALA A 222 -8.54 -11.76 17.90
CA ALA A 222 -9.03 -12.34 19.15
C ALA A 222 -8.33 -13.67 19.47
N ASP A 223 -8.03 -14.46 18.43
CA ASP A 223 -7.30 -15.73 18.53
C ASP A 223 -5.78 -15.55 18.69
N GLY A 224 -5.28 -14.30 18.77
CA GLY A 224 -3.88 -13.96 19.03
C GLY A 224 -2.94 -14.02 17.81
N VAL A 225 -3.46 -14.25 16.60
CA VAL A 225 -2.67 -14.29 15.35
C VAL A 225 -2.12 -12.91 14.98
N PHE A 226 -2.90 -11.87 15.26
CA PHE A 226 -2.48 -10.48 15.10
C PHE A 226 -2.50 -9.76 16.45
N THR A 227 -1.48 -8.96 16.72
CA THR A 227 -1.40 -8.13 17.92
C THR A 227 -1.95 -6.71 17.71
N ARG A 228 -2.22 -6.34 16.46
CA ARG A 228 -2.60 -4.98 16.03
C ARG A 228 -3.95 -4.98 15.31
N GLY A 229 -4.68 -3.87 15.40
CA GLY A 229 -5.93 -3.68 14.67
C GLY A 229 -5.71 -3.47 13.17
N LEU A 230 -6.76 -3.63 12.36
CA LEU A 230 -6.65 -3.46 10.90
C LEU A 230 -6.23 -2.05 10.52
N ASP A 231 -6.88 -1.02 11.08
CA ASP A 231 -6.52 0.37 10.83
C ASP A 231 -5.08 0.67 11.31
N GLU A 232 -4.61 0.06 12.41
CA GLU A 232 -3.22 0.22 12.88
C GLU A 232 -2.21 -0.37 11.89
N ILE A 233 -2.51 -1.52 11.29
CA ILE A 233 -1.67 -2.13 10.25
C ILE A 233 -1.71 -1.27 8.98
N GLU A 234 -2.90 -0.90 8.50
CA GLU A 234 -3.07 -0.06 7.30
C GLU A 234 -2.38 1.30 7.46
N ASN A 235 -2.35 1.84 8.68
CA ASN A 235 -1.71 3.09 9.02
C ASN A 235 -0.18 2.99 9.11
N SER A 236 0.37 1.79 9.25
CA SER A 236 1.81 1.57 9.44
C SER A 236 2.62 1.84 8.16
N ASP A 237 3.82 2.42 8.35
CA ASP A 237 4.77 2.64 7.24
C ASP A 237 5.14 1.34 6.53
N LEU A 238 5.23 0.23 7.28
CA LEU A 238 5.52 -1.10 6.73
C LEU A 238 4.46 -1.51 5.70
N PHE A 239 3.19 -1.23 5.95
CA PHE A 239 2.12 -1.54 5.03
C PHE A 239 2.05 -0.54 3.87
N LYS A 240 2.11 0.77 4.16
CA LYS A 240 1.99 1.83 3.16
C LYS A 240 3.10 1.80 2.11
N LEU A 241 4.33 1.49 2.55
CA LEU A 241 5.55 1.46 1.74
C LEU A 241 6.02 0.04 1.43
N SER A 242 5.19 -0.98 1.70
CA SER A 242 5.53 -2.38 1.47
C SER A 242 5.92 -2.62 0.01
N PRO A 243 7.05 -3.31 -0.27
CA PRO A 243 7.36 -3.78 -1.62
C PRO A 243 6.38 -4.85 -2.12
N PHE A 244 5.61 -5.49 -1.22
CA PHE A 244 4.62 -6.52 -1.57
C PHE A 244 3.24 -5.94 -1.86
N LYS A 245 3.12 -4.61 -1.91
CA LYS A 245 1.87 -3.96 -2.26
C LYS A 245 1.62 -4.14 -3.76
N ALA A 246 0.44 -4.64 -4.10
CA ALA A 246 0.01 -4.75 -5.49
C ALA A 246 0.06 -3.38 -6.18
N LEU A 247 0.72 -3.34 -7.33
CA LEU A 247 0.79 -2.16 -8.17
C LEU A 247 -0.53 -1.99 -8.94
N ALA A 248 -0.92 -0.75 -9.19
CA ALA A 248 -1.95 -0.44 -10.19
C ALA A 248 -1.45 -0.81 -11.60
N ASP A 249 -2.36 -1.02 -12.55
CA ASP A 249 -1.99 -1.47 -13.90
C ASP A 249 -1.03 -0.51 -14.62
N ASP A 250 -1.20 0.81 -14.46
CA ASP A 250 -0.33 1.84 -15.05
C ASP A 250 1.07 1.85 -14.40
N GLN A 251 1.13 1.63 -13.09
CA GLN A 251 2.39 1.47 -12.35
C GLN A 251 3.12 0.20 -12.79
N ALA A 252 2.42 -0.94 -12.85
CA ALA A 252 3.00 -2.22 -13.23
C ALA A 252 3.51 -2.20 -14.68
N ALA A 253 2.76 -1.60 -15.61
CA ALA A 253 3.20 -1.39 -16.99
C ALA A 253 4.45 -0.49 -17.08
N SER A 254 4.50 0.57 -16.28
CA SER A 254 5.68 1.46 -16.22
C SER A 254 6.90 0.71 -15.69
N VAL A 255 6.75 -0.07 -14.61
CA VAL A 255 7.83 -0.90 -14.04
C VAL A 255 8.34 -1.90 -15.07
N GLU A 256 7.45 -2.59 -15.78
CA GLU A 256 7.82 -3.57 -16.80
C GLU A 256 8.69 -2.97 -17.89
N GLU A 257 8.28 -1.83 -18.46
CA GLU A 257 9.02 -1.15 -19.54
C GLU A 257 10.34 -0.55 -19.04
N ILE A 258 10.38 -0.05 -17.80
CA ILE A 258 11.63 0.45 -17.19
C ILE A 258 12.63 -0.69 -17.00
N VAL A 259 12.19 -1.85 -16.50
CA VAL A 259 13.07 -3.01 -16.30
C VAL A 259 13.57 -3.53 -17.64
N LYS A 260 12.71 -3.66 -18.66
CA LYS A 260 13.14 -4.03 -20.03
C LYS A 260 14.20 -3.07 -20.56
N GLY A 261 13.93 -1.77 -20.48
CA GLY A 261 14.84 -0.74 -20.95
C GLY A 261 16.18 -0.79 -20.22
N LEU A 262 16.17 -0.93 -18.90
CA LEU A 262 17.39 -1.05 -18.10
C LEU A 262 18.22 -2.28 -18.48
N LEU A 263 17.59 -3.45 -18.65
CA LEU A 263 18.28 -4.66 -19.06
C LEU A 263 18.94 -4.50 -20.45
N THR A 264 18.24 -3.88 -21.40
CA THR A 264 18.82 -3.55 -22.71
C THR A 264 20.01 -2.60 -22.58
N ASP A 265 19.89 -1.57 -21.74
CA ASP A 265 20.97 -0.58 -21.55
C ASP A 265 22.21 -1.21 -20.90
N LEU A 266 22.00 -2.17 -19.97
CA LEU A 266 23.07 -2.95 -19.34
C LEU A 266 23.76 -3.86 -20.34
N GLU A 267 23.02 -4.51 -21.24
CA GLU A 267 23.58 -5.33 -22.33
C GLU A 267 24.42 -4.51 -23.31
N SER A 268 23.97 -3.29 -23.66
CA SER A 268 24.69 -2.40 -24.58
C SER A 268 25.77 -1.55 -23.92
N GLY A 269 25.85 -1.54 -22.59
CA GLY A 269 26.79 -0.70 -21.82
C GLY A 269 26.52 0.80 -21.97
N THR A 270 25.25 1.19 -22.18
CA THR A 270 24.85 2.59 -22.41
C THR A 270 24.25 3.20 -21.15
N ASP A 271 24.65 4.42 -20.82
CA ASP A 271 24.05 5.18 -19.72
C ASP A 271 22.61 5.62 -20.07
N SER A 272 21.72 5.65 -19.08
CA SER A 272 20.29 5.92 -19.32
C SER A 272 19.66 6.80 -18.26
N MET A 273 18.73 7.66 -18.68
CA MET A 273 17.94 8.49 -17.77
C MET A 273 16.45 8.26 -18.02
N VAL A 274 15.72 7.97 -16.94
CA VAL A 274 14.28 7.73 -16.90
C VAL A 274 13.62 8.76 -15.99
N VAL A 275 12.43 9.24 -16.37
CA VAL A 275 11.58 10.06 -15.51
C VAL A 275 10.24 9.38 -15.30
N ILE A 276 9.89 9.12 -14.04
CA ILE A 276 8.55 8.74 -13.63
C ILE A 276 7.87 9.98 -13.05
N GLN A 277 6.86 10.50 -13.74
CA GLN A 277 6.09 11.65 -13.30
C GLN A 277 4.73 11.21 -12.75
N GLY A 278 4.31 11.79 -11.64
CA GLY A 278 3.00 11.48 -11.06
C GLY A 278 2.57 12.52 -10.03
N ASP A 279 1.26 12.70 -9.90
CA ASP A 279 0.67 13.59 -8.89
C ASP A 279 0.83 13.04 -7.47
N PRO A 280 0.57 13.84 -6.42
CA PRO A 280 0.66 13.39 -5.04
C PRO A 280 -0.27 12.19 -4.81
N GLY A 281 0.24 11.08 -4.28
CA GLY A 281 -0.57 9.89 -4.00
C GLY A 281 -0.68 8.85 -5.13
N THR A 282 -0.02 9.10 -6.26
CA THR A 282 0.09 8.13 -7.38
C THR A 282 1.06 6.97 -7.13
N GLY A 283 1.57 6.82 -5.90
CA GLY A 283 2.41 5.67 -5.51
C GLY A 283 3.86 5.70 -5.99
N LYS A 284 4.42 6.85 -6.39
CA LYS A 284 5.82 6.99 -6.84
C LYS A 284 6.83 6.27 -5.93
N THR A 285 6.81 6.56 -4.63
CA THR A 285 7.70 5.90 -3.66
C THR A 285 7.51 4.39 -3.62
N VAL A 286 6.27 3.89 -3.69
CA VAL A 286 5.97 2.45 -3.74
C VAL A 286 6.55 1.83 -5.01
N VAL A 287 6.41 2.49 -6.16
CA VAL A 287 7.01 2.06 -7.43
C VAL A 287 8.54 1.98 -7.33
N ALA A 288 9.19 2.95 -6.70
CA ALA A 288 10.64 2.93 -6.50
C ALA A 288 11.10 1.74 -5.63
N ILE A 289 10.41 1.51 -4.51
CA ILE A 289 10.70 0.40 -3.58
C ILE A 289 10.44 -0.95 -4.26
N TYR A 290 9.33 -1.09 -4.97
CA TYR A 290 8.98 -2.28 -5.74
C TYR A 290 10.03 -2.58 -6.81
N LEU A 291 10.44 -1.57 -7.59
CA LEU A 291 11.46 -1.75 -8.65
C LEU A 291 12.79 -2.25 -8.08
N ILE A 292 13.24 -1.70 -6.95
CA ILE A 292 14.46 -2.18 -6.28
C ILE A 292 14.29 -3.63 -5.82
N LYS A 293 13.17 -3.96 -5.19
CA LYS A 293 12.90 -5.33 -4.73
C LYS A 293 12.87 -6.32 -5.90
N LEU A 294 12.21 -5.96 -7.00
CA LEU A 294 12.15 -6.77 -8.22
C LEU A 294 13.54 -7.03 -8.79
N LEU A 295 14.38 -5.99 -8.90
CA LEU A 295 15.76 -6.14 -9.39
C LEU A 295 16.60 -7.05 -8.48
N VAL A 296 16.48 -6.90 -7.16
CA VAL A 296 17.16 -7.76 -6.18
C VAL A 296 16.67 -9.19 -6.28
N ASP A 297 15.38 -9.42 -6.52
CA ASP A 297 14.82 -10.76 -6.68
C ASP A 297 15.32 -11.43 -7.96
N ILE A 298 15.37 -10.70 -9.08
CA ILE A 298 15.96 -11.20 -10.34
C ILE A 298 17.45 -11.52 -10.15
N GLN A 299 18.18 -10.75 -9.33
CA GLN A 299 19.59 -11.02 -9.03
C GLN A 299 19.78 -12.29 -8.17
N THR A 300 18.79 -12.65 -7.35
CA THR A 300 18.97 -13.64 -6.26
C THR A 300 18.07 -14.87 -6.34
N PHE A 301 17.20 -14.99 -7.34
CA PHE A 301 16.33 -16.16 -7.46
C PHE A 301 17.12 -17.47 -7.64
N THR A 302 16.57 -18.54 -7.04
CA THR A 302 17.13 -19.89 -7.03
C THR A 302 16.22 -20.89 -7.74
N THR A 303 14.91 -20.80 -7.50
CA THR A 303 13.90 -21.60 -8.21
C THR A 303 12.72 -20.71 -8.61
N LEU A 304 12.01 -21.06 -9.69
CA LEU A 304 10.81 -20.33 -10.13
C LEU A 304 9.64 -20.49 -9.13
N GLU A 305 9.71 -21.49 -8.24
CA GLU A 305 8.73 -21.76 -7.17
C GLU A 305 8.86 -20.78 -5.97
N ASP A 306 9.98 -20.06 -5.86
CA ASP A 306 10.21 -19.02 -4.85
C ASP A 306 9.55 -17.67 -5.20
N LEU A 307 8.93 -17.56 -6.38
CA LEU A 307 8.41 -16.30 -6.92
C LEU A 307 6.98 -16.03 -6.47
N ASP A 308 6.76 -14.78 -6.05
CA ASP A 308 5.42 -14.29 -5.77
C ASP A 308 4.57 -14.26 -7.05
N SER A 309 3.27 -14.45 -6.87
CA SER A 309 2.21 -14.78 -7.85
C SER A 309 1.98 -13.82 -9.03
N ASP A 310 2.84 -12.83 -9.26
CA ASP A 310 2.62 -11.83 -10.31
C ASP A 310 3.21 -12.29 -11.65
N ALA A 311 2.39 -13.05 -12.39
CA ALA A 311 2.72 -13.62 -13.70
C ALA A 311 3.28 -12.58 -14.71
N ARG A 312 3.00 -11.29 -14.51
CA ARG A 312 3.50 -10.20 -15.35
C ARG A 312 5.03 -10.11 -15.36
N PHE A 313 5.68 -10.32 -14.21
CA PHE A 313 7.13 -10.13 -14.08
C PHE A 313 7.93 -11.42 -14.20
N ALA A 314 7.26 -12.57 -14.30
CA ALA A 314 7.89 -13.90 -14.38
C ALA A 314 8.91 -14.01 -15.52
N THR A 315 8.68 -13.31 -16.64
CA THR A 315 9.59 -13.33 -17.80
C THR A 315 10.95 -12.70 -17.54
N PHE A 316 11.10 -11.90 -16.47
CA PHE A 316 12.40 -11.30 -16.13
C PHE A 316 13.33 -12.25 -15.37
N PHE A 317 12.81 -13.35 -14.82
CA PHE A 317 13.59 -14.30 -14.01
C PHE A 317 14.30 -15.32 -14.89
N THR A 318 15.35 -14.85 -15.59
CA THR A 318 16.23 -15.67 -16.43
C THR A 318 17.67 -15.59 -15.95
N ASP A 319 18.46 -16.65 -16.19
CA ASP A 319 19.89 -16.65 -15.83
C ASP A 319 20.68 -15.54 -16.55
N THR A 320 20.25 -15.18 -17.77
CA THR A 320 20.83 -14.04 -18.51
C THR A 320 20.63 -12.73 -17.75
N ASN A 321 19.39 -12.42 -17.35
CA ASN A 321 19.09 -11.19 -16.62
C ASN A 321 19.76 -11.19 -15.24
N LYS A 322 19.82 -12.34 -14.57
CA LYS A 322 20.55 -12.51 -13.33
C LYS A 322 22.02 -12.14 -13.48
N GLY A 323 22.67 -12.60 -14.56
CA GLY A 323 24.05 -12.26 -14.88
C GLY A 323 24.27 -10.77 -15.10
N LEU A 324 23.37 -10.10 -15.82
CA LEU A 324 23.41 -8.65 -16.05
C LEU A 324 23.30 -7.83 -14.75
N LEU A 325 22.61 -8.37 -13.75
CA LEU A 325 22.34 -7.70 -12.48
C LEU A 325 23.33 -8.07 -11.35
N GLN A 326 24.25 -9.02 -11.55
CA GLN A 326 25.09 -9.55 -10.47
C GLN A 326 25.91 -8.50 -9.70
N ASP A 327 26.43 -7.48 -10.39
CA ASP A 327 27.25 -6.42 -9.80
C ASP A 327 26.52 -5.06 -9.72
N LEU A 328 25.18 -5.07 -9.76
CA LEU A 328 24.40 -3.85 -9.78
C LEU A 328 24.44 -3.15 -8.41
N ARG A 329 25.19 -2.05 -8.31
CA ARG A 329 25.16 -1.18 -7.14
C ARG A 329 23.98 -0.21 -7.24
N VAL A 330 22.91 -0.53 -6.51
CA VAL A 330 21.66 0.26 -6.50
C VAL A 330 21.58 1.16 -5.27
N GLY A 331 21.10 2.39 -5.46
CA GLY A 331 20.74 3.31 -4.39
C GLY A 331 19.37 3.96 -4.61
N LEU A 332 18.63 4.18 -3.51
CA LEU A 332 17.41 4.97 -3.44
C LEU A 332 17.70 6.28 -2.72
N VAL A 333 17.71 7.38 -3.45
CA VAL A 333 17.96 8.71 -2.93
C VAL A 333 16.64 9.33 -2.49
N VAL A 334 16.54 9.71 -1.22
CA VAL A 334 15.36 10.32 -0.61
C VAL A 334 15.80 11.59 0.12
N PRO A 335 15.58 12.79 -0.45
CA PRO A 335 15.98 14.05 0.18
C PRO A 335 15.34 14.27 1.55
N GLN A 336 14.05 13.92 1.67
CA GLN A 336 13.27 14.14 2.88
C GLN A 336 13.68 13.17 4.01
N GLN A 337 14.11 13.71 5.15
CA GLN A 337 14.64 12.92 6.26
C GLN A 337 13.62 11.95 6.88
N SER A 338 12.39 12.39 7.17
CA SER A 338 11.38 11.55 7.81
C SER A 338 11.00 10.35 6.93
N LEU A 339 10.64 10.60 5.67
CA LEU A 339 10.35 9.54 4.70
C LEU A 339 11.55 8.59 4.52
N ARG A 340 12.78 9.13 4.45
CA ARG A 340 14.00 8.32 4.37
C ARG A 340 14.13 7.36 5.56
N SER A 341 13.84 7.82 6.78
CA SER A 341 13.87 6.97 7.97
C SER A 341 12.83 5.85 7.91
N SER A 342 11.60 6.16 7.49
CA SER A 342 10.53 5.16 7.30
C SER A 342 10.91 4.10 6.27
N ILE A 343 11.45 4.50 5.11
CA ILE A 343 11.90 3.57 4.07
C ILE A 343 13.08 2.72 4.57
N LYS A 344 14.02 3.29 5.33
CA LYS A 344 15.10 2.50 5.97
C LYS A 344 14.54 1.42 6.89
N ALA A 345 13.49 1.72 7.67
CA ALA A 345 12.84 0.74 8.54
C ALA A 345 12.14 -0.37 7.74
N VAL A 346 11.52 -0.05 6.60
CA VAL A 346 10.93 -1.03 5.67
C VAL A 346 12.01 -1.92 5.08
N PHE A 347 13.12 -1.35 4.59
CA PHE A 347 14.24 -2.09 4.02
C PHE A 347 14.88 -3.03 5.04
N ASN A 348 15.00 -2.60 6.30
CA ASN A 348 15.52 -3.45 7.38
C ASN A 348 14.67 -4.69 7.65
N LYS A 349 13.36 -4.61 7.39
CA LYS A 349 12.41 -5.71 7.60
C LYS A 349 12.11 -6.52 6.33
N THR A 350 12.62 -6.08 5.19
CA THR A 350 12.37 -6.74 3.90
C THR A 350 13.54 -7.64 3.55
N PRO A 351 13.32 -8.94 3.27
CA PRO A 351 14.37 -9.85 2.86
C PRO A 351 15.18 -9.30 1.69
N ARG A 352 16.51 -9.42 1.78
CA ARG A 352 17.50 -9.05 0.74
C ARG A 352 17.62 -7.55 0.43
N LEU A 353 16.84 -6.68 1.08
CA LEU A 353 17.07 -5.25 1.07
C LEU A 353 17.92 -4.83 2.27
N HIS A 354 18.67 -3.73 2.14
CA HIS A 354 19.51 -3.22 3.21
C HIS A 354 19.31 -1.70 3.42
N PRO A 355 19.21 -1.20 4.66
CA PRO A 355 18.98 0.23 4.94
C PRO A 355 20.02 1.18 4.33
N SER A 356 21.25 0.71 4.07
CA SER A 356 22.29 1.52 3.41
C SER A 356 22.01 1.81 1.94
N MET A 357 21.09 1.08 1.30
CA MET A 357 20.63 1.37 -0.06
C MET A 357 19.85 2.68 -0.10
N VAL A 358 19.25 3.10 1.02
CA VAL A 358 18.45 4.33 1.11
C VAL A 358 19.34 5.47 1.60
N MET A 359 19.50 6.50 0.78
CA MET A 359 20.53 7.53 0.97
C MET A 359 19.94 8.94 0.85
N SER A 360 20.62 9.91 1.43
CA SER A 360 20.44 11.34 1.17
C SER A 360 21.28 11.77 -0.03
N PRO A 361 20.97 12.91 -0.67
CA PRO A 361 21.79 13.46 -1.75
C PRO A 361 23.25 13.71 -1.33
N PHE A 362 23.48 14.13 -0.08
CA PHE A 362 24.83 14.32 0.46
C PHE A 362 25.58 12.99 0.60
N GLU A 363 24.94 11.94 1.10
CA GLU A 363 25.56 10.61 1.21
C GLU A 363 25.92 10.04 -0.18
N VAL A 364 25.15 10.35 -1.24
CA VAL A 364 25.52 9.98 -2.62
C VAL A 364 26.75 10.76 -3.09
N GLY A 365 26.80 12.07 -2.83
CA GLY A 365 27.95 12.91 -3.18
C GLY A 365 29.25 12.43 -2.54
N GLU A 366 29.18 12.04 -1.27
CA GLU A 366 30.30 11.53 -0.46
C GLU A 366 30.65 10.05 -0.74
N ALA A 367 29.77 9.30 -1.41
CA ALA A 367 29.98 7.87 -1.62
C ALA A 367 31.18 7.59 -2.53
N ASN A 368 32.02 6.62 -2.17
CA ASN A 368 33.11 6.18 -3.06
C ASN A 368 32.56 5.42 -4.27
N GLY A 369 33.25 5.54 -5.42
CA GLY A 369 32.90 4.87 -6.67
C GLY A 369 31.62 5.40 -7.33
N THR A 370 31.18 4.71 -8.39
CA THR A 370 29.99 5.02 -9.18
C THR A 370 28.89 4.01 -8.87
N PHE A 371 27.64 4.45 -8.85
CA PHE A 371 26.47 3.57 -8.75
C PHE A 371 26.09 3.06 -10.14
N SER A 372 25.68 1.80 -10.23
CA SER A 372 25.10 1.28 -11.46
C SER A 372 23.74 1.94 -11.70
N LEU A 373 22.90 2.00 -10.67
CA LEU A 373 21.56 2.59 -10.74
C LEU A 373 21.27 3.47 -9.52
N LEU A 374 20.82 4.71 -9.74
CA LEU A 374 20.22 5.55 -8.72
C LEU A 374 18.76 5.84 -9.03
N LEU A 375 17.87 5.47 -8.11
CA LEU A 375 16.49 5.94 -8.08
C LEU A 375 16.45 7.18 -7.19
N VAL A 376 15.82 8.25 -7.64
CA VAL A 376 15.69 9.50 -6.86
C VAL A 376 14.22 9.78 -6.63
N ASP A 377 13.78 9.55 -5.40
CA ASP A 377 12.44 9.95 -4.99
C ASP A 377 12.38 11.44 -4.66
N GLU A 378 11.21 12.04 -4.84
CA GLU A 378 10.98 13.48 -4.63
C GLU A 378 12.05 14.35 -5.33
N THR A 379 12.36 14.04 -6.61
CA THR A 379 13.48 14.65 -7.36
C THR A 379 13.48 16.19 -7.33
N HIS A 380 12.29 16.79 -7.33
CA HIS A 380 12.12 18.24 -7.23
C HIS A 380 12.72 18.85 -5.96
N ARG A 381 12.95 18.05 -4.90
CA ARG A 381 13.53 18.45 -3.61
C ARG A 381 15.05 18.35 -3.55
N LEU A 382 15.70 17.86 -4.62
CA LEU A 382 17.14 18.03 -4.75
C LEU A 382 17.49 19.51 -4.72
N ASN A 383 18.64 19.85 -4.16
CA ASN A 383 19.00 21.24 -3.97
C ASN A 383 19.88 21.79 -5.09
N GLN A 384 19.56 23.01 -5.52
CA GLN A 384 20.53 23.89 -6.15
C GLN A 384 21.49 24.48 -5.10
N HIS A 385 22.57 25.12 -5.55
CA HIS A 385 23.48 25.83 -4.64
C HIS A 385 22.73 26.98 -3.95
N ALA A 386 22.36 26.77 -2.70
CA ALA A 386 21.62 27.70 -1.84
C ALA A 386 22.00 27.45 -0.38
N ILE A 387 21.60 28.35 0.52
CA ILE A 387 21.88 28.18 1.95
C ILE A 387 21.11 26.96 2.48
N GLN A 388 21.88 25.99 2.96
CA GLN A 388 21.43 24.73 3.54
C GLN A 388 20.93 24.92 4.99
N PRO A 389 20.21 23.93 5.55
CA PRO A 389 19.68 23.99 6.92
C PRO A 389 20.74 24.17 8.00
N SER A 390 22.01 23.82 7.74
CA SER A 390 23.12 23.99 8.68
C SER A 390 24.39 24.47 7.97
N GLY A 391 25.26 25.16 8.72
CA GLY A 391 26.56 25.61 8.21
C GLY A 391 27.46 24.46 7.76
N VAL A 392 27.36 23.29 8.41
CA VAL A 392 28.08 22.08 8.00
C VAL A 392 27.63 21.61 6.62
N LEU A 393 26.33 21.61 6.34
CA LEU A 393 25.81 21.22 5.04
C LEU A 393 26.17 22.21 3.93
N ASN A 394 26.27 23.51 4.24
CA ASN A 394 26.79 24.50 3.30
C ASN A 394 28.23 24.18 2.88
N ALA A 395 29.11 23.93 3.86
CA ALA A 395 30.49 23.57 3.59
C ALA A 395 30.58 22.26 2.79
N LYS A 396 29.81 21.24 3.19
CA LYS A 396 29.73 19.96 2.47
C LYS A 396 29.31 20.13 1.02
N PHE A 397 28.34 20.98 0.73
CA PHE A 397 27.87 21.20 -0.65
C PHE A 397 29.00 21.69 -1.55
N ALA A 398 29.77 22.68 -1.09
CA ALA A 398 30.91 23.19 -1.82
C ALA A 398 32.02 22.13 -1.98
N THR A 399 32.36 21.42 -0.91
CA THR A 399 33.39 20.37 -0.92
C THR A 399 33.05 19.25 -1.91
N ILE A 400 31.84 18.69 -1.82
CA ILE A 400 31.38 17.61 -2.70
C ILE A 400 31.39 18.07 -4.17
N THR A 401 30.89 19.27 -4.45
CA THR A 401 30.90 19.83 -5.80
C THR A 401 32.32 19.93 -6.35
N ARG A 402 33.27 20.41 -5.53
CA ARG A 402 34.67 20.52 -5.92
C ARG A 402 35.31 19.15 -6.17
N GLU A 403 35.03 18.16 -5.33
CA GLU A 403 35.57 16.80 -5.47
C GLU A 403 35.04 16.08 -6.70
N ILE A 404 33.77 16.28 -7.06
CA ILE A 404 33.15 15.63 -8.22
C ILE A 404 33.58 16.31 -9.53
N PHE A 405 33.65 17.64 -9.58
CA PHE A 405 33.83 18.40 -10.82
C PHE A 405 35.17 19.12 -10.97
N GLY A 406 36.06 19.05 -9.97
CA GLY A 406 37.40 19.63 -10.03
C GLY A 406 37.46 21.15 -9.93
N GLY A 407 36.38 21.83 -9.53
CA GLY A 407 36.33 23.30 -9.44
C GLY A 407 35.15 23.83 -8.63
N GLU A 408 35.18 25.13 -8.33
CA GLU A 408 34.09 25.83 -7.65
C GLU A 408 33.07 26.35 -8.68
N ASP A 409 32.25 25.44 -9.21
CA ASP A 409 31.15 25.79 -10.08
C ASP A 409 29.84 25.85 -9.27
N ILE A 410 29.45 27.06 -8.90
CA ILE A 410 28.22 27.32 -8.13
C ILE A 410 26.93 27.02 -8.92
N SER A 411 27.01 26.82 -10.24
CA SER A 411 25.86 26.41 -11.04
C SER A 411 25.49 24.94 -10.84
N LYS A 412 26.41 24.13 -10.30
CA LYS A 412 26.17 22.71 -10.03
C LYS A 412 25.14 22.51 -8.92
N THR A 413 24.29 21.52 -9.15
CA THR A 413 23.19 21.13 -8.28
C THR A 413 23.40 19.70 -7.77
N GLN A 414 22.58 19.28 -6.81
CA GLN A 414 22.54 17.87 -6.41
C GLN A 414 22.07 16.96 -7.55
N LEU A 415 21.30 17.44 -8.53
CA LEU A 415 20.98 16.66 -9.73
C LEU A 415 22.26 16.32 -10.51
N ASP A 416 23.18 17.27 -10.63
CA ASP A 416 24.47 17.04 -11.28
C ASP A 416 25.31 16.03 -10.49
N TRP A 417 25.25 16.05 -9.17
CA TRP A 417 25.90 15.02 -8.34
C TRP A 417 25.35 13.64 -8.64
N ILE A 418 24.02 13.49 -8.69
CA ILE A 418 23.39 12.20 -9.02
C ILE A 418 23.87 11.71 -10.39
N ARG A 419 23.84 12.59 -11.40
CA ARG A 419 24.29 12.26 -12.77
C ARG A 419 25.76 11.86 -12.81
N ALA A 420 26.64 12.58 -12.12
CA ALA A 420 28.07 12.28 -12.10
C ALA A 420 28.42 11.00 -11.32
N LYS A 421 27.58 10.61 -10.35
CA LYS A 421 27.82 9.46 -9.46
C LYS A 421 27.09 8.20 -9.91
N SER A 422 26.43 8.18 -11.07
CA SER A 422 25.70 7.00 -11.54
C SER A 422 25.73 6.80 -13.05
N ARG A 423 25.52 5.55 -13.48
CA ARG A 423 25.37 5.16 -14.90
C ARG A 423 23.92 5.27 -15.36
N HIS A 424 23.00 4.69 -14.60
CA HIS A 424 21.56 4.75 -14.85
C HIS A 424 20.85 5.57 -13.76
N GLN A 425 19.88 6.40 -14.16
CA GLN A 425 19.07 7.19 -13.24
C GLN A 425 17.58 7.00 -13.50
N ILE A 426 16.80 6.89 -12.42
CA ILE A 426 15.34 6.93 -12.45
C ILE A 426 14.88 8.06 -11.53
N PHE A 427 14.38 9.15 -12.10
CA PHE A 427 13.90 10.31 -11.37
C PHE A 427 12.38 10.22 -11.16
N LEU A 428 11.95 10.17 -9.91
CA LEU A 428 10.54 10.26 -9.55
C LEU A 428 10.18 11.70 -9.23
N LEU A 429 9.29 12.27 -10.05
CA LEU A 429 9.02 13.70 -10.10
C LEU A 429 7.55 14.04 -9.83
N ASP A 430 7.38 15.05 -8.99
CA ASP A 430 6.14 15.80 -8.80
C ASP A 430 6.48 17.29 -8.86
N ALA A 431 6.54 17.85 -10.07
CA ALA A 431 7.02 19.22 -10.27
C ALA A 431 6.14 20.26 -9.55
N ALA A 432 4.87 19.94 -9.33
CA ALA A 432 3.97 20.80 -8.58
C ALA A 432 4.45 20.94 -7.13
N GLN A 433 5.06 19.93 -6.50
CA GLN A 433 5.46 19.98 -5.08
C GLN A 433 6.76 20.74 -4.78
N SER A 434 7.30 21.51 -5.72
CA SER A 434 8.42 22.44 -5.44
C SER A 434 7.93 23.62 -4.60
N VAL A 435 8.39 23.70 -3.34
CA VAL A 435 7.85 24.64 -2.33
C VAL A 435 8.93 25.49 -1.66
N ARG A 436 10.20 25.34 -2.04
CA ARG A 436 11.30 26.11 -1.43
C ARG A 436 12.24 26.74 -2.47
N PRO A 437 12.81 27.91 -2.15
CA PRO A 437 13.94 28.50 -2.87
C PRO A 437 15.12 27.57 -3.15
N ALA A 438 15.43 26.64 -2.24
CA ALA A 438 16.57 25.74 -2.39
C ALA A 438 16.29 24.53 -3.28
N ASP A 439 15.02 24.26 -3.63
CA ASP A 439 14.62 23.17 -4.52
C ASP A 439 15.16 23.38 -5.94
N LEU A 440 15.09 22.34 -6.78
CA LEU A 440 15.49 22.46 -8.18
C LEU A 440 14.60 23.49 -8.90
N PRO A 441 15.18 24.34 -9.76
CA PRO A 441 14.42 25.30 -10.55
C PRO A 441 13.42 24.61 -11.51
N PRO A 442 12.22 25.19 -11.73
CA PRO A 442 11.23 24.63 -12.65
C PRO A 442 11.75 24.42 -14.07
N GLU A 443 12.67 25.25 -14.54
CA GLU A 443 13.25 25.17 -15.89
C GLU A 443 14.09 23.91 -16.04
N LEU A 444 14.86 23.57 -15.00
CA LEU A 444 15.71 22.38 -14.97
C LEU A 444 14.88 21.10 -14.84
N LEU A 445 13.80 21.12 -14.06
CA LEU A 445 12.83 20.01 -14.00
C LEU A 445 12.12 19.80 -15.34
N SER A 446 11.74 20.89 -16.01
CA SER A 446 11.09 20.84 -17.32
C SER A 446 12.04 20.29 -18.39
N GLY A 447 13.32 20.69 -18.36
CA GLY A 447 14.38 20.13 -19.20
C GLY A 447 14.56 18.64 -18.99
N LEU A 448 14.62 18.19 -17.72
CA LEU A 448 14.73 16.76 -17.38
C LEU A 448 13.56 15.94 -17.95
N VAL A 449 12.33 16.45 -17.86
CA VAL A 449 11.15 15.82 -18.45
C VAL A 449 11.20 15.81 -19.98
N ALA A 450 11.65 16.91 -20.59
CA ALA A 450 11.77 17.01 -22.05
C ALA A 450 12.79 16.01 -22.59
N ASP A 451 13.95 15.89 -21.96
CA ASP A 451 15.00 14.93 -22.30
C ASP A 451 14.49 13.49 -22.21
N ALA A 452 13.79 13.14 -21.13
CA ALA A 452 13.21 11.82 -20.94
C ALA A 452 12.12 11.50 -21.97
N ARG A 453 11.32 12.50 -22.38
CA ARG A 453 10.34 12.32 -23.46
C ARG A 453 11.02 12.09 -24.80
N ALA A 454 12.07 12.84 -25.10
CA ALA A 454 12.83 12.70 -26.34
C ALA A 454 13.45 11.29 -26.48
N SER A 455 13.91 10.71 -25.38
CA SER A 455 14.45 9.34 -25.33
C SER A 455 13.39 8.25 -25.17
N ARG A 456 12.09 8.59 -25.12
CA ARG A 456 10.97 7.66 -24.81
C ARG A 456 11.14 6.94 -23.46
N ARG A 457 11.77 7.60 -22.50
CA ARG A 457 11.97 7.14 -21.11
C ARG A 457 11.19 8.00 -20.10
N HIS A 458 10.08 8.61 -20.53
CA HIS A 458 9.14 9.32 -19.67
C HIS A 458 7.90 8.44 -19.42
N PHE A 459 7.60 8.21 -18.15
CA PHE A 459 6.46 7.40 -17.69
C PHE A 459 5.56 8.26 -16.80
N GLN A 460 4.26 8.25 -17.07
CA GLN A 460 3.29 9.03 -16.32
C GLN A 460 2.39 8.10 -15.48
N LEU A 461 2.49 8.19 -14.16
CA LEU A 461 1.55 7.57 -13.23
C LEU A 461 0.30 8.44 -13.14
N ARG A 462 -0.86 7.81 -13.28
CA ARG A 462 -2.18 8.48 -13.32
C ARG A 462 -3.09 8.00 -12.21
N THR A 463 -2.96 6.73 -11.80
CA THR A 463 -3.83 6.15 -10.77
C THR A 463 -3.59 6.81 -9.42
N GLN A 464 -4.55 7.60 -8.97
CA GLN A 464 -4.52 8.22 -7.65
C GLN A 464 -5.00 7.21 -6.59
N MET A 465 -4.15 6.88 -5.62
CA MET A 465 -4.46 5.88 -4.59
C MET A 465 -4.64 6.46 -3.19
N ARG A 466 -4.14 7.68 -2.95
CA ARG A 466 -4.15 8.31 -1.62
C ARG A 466 -5.51 8.86 -1.24
N VAL A 467 -6.05 9.74 -2.07
CA VAL A 467 -7.28 10.48 -1.77
C VAL A 467 -8.47 9.69 -2.29
N ARG A 468 -9.43 9.32 -1.42
CA ARG A 468 -10.63 8.58 -1.85
C ARG A 468 -11.49 9.36 -2.86
N ALA A 469 -11.43 10.68 -2.84
CA ALA A 469 -12.05 11.55 -3.84
C ALA A 469 -11.40 11.49 -5.24
N GLY A 470 -10.28 10.78 -5.40
CA GLY A 470 -9.59 10.64 -6.69
C GLY A 470 -8.80 11.86 -7.13
N SER A 471 -8.39 11.87 -8.40
CA SER A 471 -7.57 12.94 -9.02
C SER A 471 -8.31 14.27 -9.12
N ASP A 472 -9.64 14.24 -9.25
CA ASP A 472 -10.45 15.43 -9.46
C ASP A 472 -10.40 16.37 -8.26
N PHE A 473 -10.31 15.81 -7.05
CA PHE A 473 -10.08 16.58 -5.84
C PHE A 473 -8.74 17.31 -5.85
N VAL A 474 -7.65 16.65 -6.24
CA VAL A 474 -6.33 17.27 -6.30
C VAL A 474 -6.31 18.43 -7.30
N SER A 475 -6.89 18.21 -8.48
CA SER A 475 -7.06 19.25 -9.50
C SER A 475 -7.93 20.41 -9.00
N TYR A 476 -9.01 20.12 -8.29
CA TYR A 476 -9.90 21.13 -7.71
C TYR A 476 -9.19 21.98 -6.66
N ILE A 477 -8.44 21.37 -5.73
CA ILE A 477 -7.65 22.10 -4.74
C ILE A 477 -6.63 23.03 -5.40
N ARG A 478 -5.91 22.53 -6.41
CA ARG A 478 -4.94 23.36 -7.17
C ARG A 478 -5.63 24.52 -7.86
N TRP A 479 -6.83 24.31 -8.40
CA TRP A 479 -7.58 25.34 -9.09
C TRP A 479 -8.10 26.43 -8.14
N ILE A 480 -8.70 26.08 -7.00
CA ILE A 480 -9.23 27.07 -6.06
C ILE A 480 -8.11 27.89 -5.37
N LEU A 481 -6.90 27.33 -5.31
CA LEU A 481 -5.70 27.98 -4.78
C LEU A 481 -4.81 28.59 -5.88
N ASP A 482 -5.21 28.54 -7.15
CA ASP A 482 -4.45 29.14 -8.24
C ASP A 482 -4.35 30.65 -8.03
N PRO A 483 -3.14 31.24 -7.99
CA PRO A 483 -2.97 32.69 -7.95
C PRO A 483 -3.59 33.43 -9.15
N HIS A 484 -3.72 32.75 -10.29
CA HIS A 484 -4.19 33.29 -11.57
C HIS A 484 -5.27 32.41 -12.21
N PRO A 485 -6.44 32.21 -11.55
CA PRO A 485 -7.44 31.30 -12.07
C PRO A 485 -8.05 31.88 -13.35
N LEU A 486 -8.08 31.09 -14.44
CA LEU A 486 -8.70 31.50 -15.71
C LEU A 486 -10.21 31.77 -15.55
N SER A 487 -10.87 31.03 -14.66
CA SER A 487 -12.25 31.21 -14.22
C SER A 487 -12.45 30.45 -12.90
N LEU A 488 -13.53 30.74 -12.16
CA LEU A 488 -13.90 29.92 -11.00
C LEU A 488 -14.77 28.73 -11.43
N PRO A 489 -14.74 27.61 -10.69
CA PRO A 489 -15.63 26.49 -10.94
C PRO A 489 -17.09 26.95 -10.91
N PRO A 490 -17.87 26.66 -11.97
CA PRO A 490 -19.28 27.06 -12.02
C PRO A 490 -20.13 26.28 -11.01
N VAL A 491 -19.69 25.08 -10.62
CA VAL A 491 -20.38 24.18 -9.69
C VAL A 491 -19.37 23.56 -8.74
N ARG A 492 -19.75 23.38 -7.48
CA ARG A 492 -18.96 22.63 -6.51
C ARG A 492 -18.97 21.14 -6.89
N PRO A 493 -17.81 20.50 -7.05
CA PRO A 493 -17.77 19.07 -7.34
C PRO A 493 -18.34 18.28 -6.16
N ASP A 494 -19.01 17.18 -6.49
CA ASP A 494 -19.33 16.13 -5.53
C ASP A 494 -18.17 15.12 -5.51
N PHE A 495 -17.62 14.87 -4.33
CA PHE A 495 -16.52 13.94 -4.11
C PHE A 495 -16.98 12.61 -3.47
N GLY A 496 -18.30 12.34 -3.50
CA GLY A 496 -18.89 11.13 -2.94
C GLY A 496 -18.69 11.07 -1.42
N ASP A 497 -18.14 9.96 -0.93
CA ASP A 497 -17.93 9.71 0.51
C ASP A 497 -16.76 10.51 1.12
N TYR A 498 -16.07 11.35 0.35
CA TYR A 498 -14.95 12.13 0.86
C TYR A 498 -15.44 13.36 1.64
N ASP A 499 -15.14 13.41 2.93
CA ASP A 499 -15.60 14.47 3.83
C ASP A 499 -14.73 15.73 3.66
N PHE A 500 -15.19 16.66 2.82
CA PHE A 500 -14.52 17.93 2.54
C PHE A 500 -15.39 19.11 2.98
N ARG A 501 -14.93 19.86 3.99
CA ARG A 501 -15.70 20.98 4.54
C ARG A 501 -14.84 22.10 5.12
N THR A 502 -15.43 23.30 5.14
CA THR A 502 -14.89 24.48 5.80
C THR A 502 -15.51 24.68 7.17
N PHE A 503 -14.73 25.27 8.08
CA PHE A 503 -15.14 25.67 9.42
C PHE A 503 -14.95 27.19 9.61
N ASP A 504 -15.81 27.79 10.43
CA ASP A 504 -15.71 29.19 10.86
C ASP A 504 -15.04 29.36 12.24
N CYS A 505 -14.83 28.24 12.95
CA CYS A 505 -14.23 28.16 14.27
C CYS A 505 -13.17 27.05 14.30
N VAL A 506 -11.92 27.42 14.61
CA VAL A 506 -10.81 26.46 14.67
C VAL A 506 -10.99 25.44 15.81
N ALA A 507 -11.63 25.82 16.92
CA ALA A 507 -11.91 24.89 18.03
C ALA A 507 -12.83 23.75 17.58
N ARG A 508 -13.91 24.06 16.84
CA ARG A 508 -14.80 23.04 16.28
C ARG A 508 -14.10 22.13 15.29
N MET A 509 -13.24 22.69 14.43
CA MET A 509 -12.44 21.89 13.50
C MET A 509 -11.49 20.94 14.25
N ARG A 510 -10.85 21.41 15.33
CA ARG A 510 -9.99 20.58 16.18
C ARG A 510 -10.77 19.44 16.83
N ASP A 511 -11.90 19.76 17.44
CA ASP A 511 -12.71 18.76 18.15
C ASP A 511 -13.23 17.68 17.19
N GLU A 512 -13.58 18.06 15.95
CA GLU A 512 -13.90 17.09 14.88
C GLU A 512 -12.68 16.24 14.50
N ILE A 513 -11.47 16.82 14.40
CA ILE A 513 -10.25 16.03 14.16
C ILE A 513 -10.00 15.02 15.29
N PHE A 514 -10.26 15.38 16.55
CA PHE A 514 -10.13 14.46 17.68
C PHE A 514 -11.13 13.30 17.57
N GLN A 515 -12.37 13.60 17.17
CA GLN A 515 -13.37 12.57 16.91
C GLN A 515 -12.93 11.62 15.80
N ARG A 516 -12.43 12.15 14.67
CA ARG A 516 -11.94 11.31 13.56
C ARG A 516 -10.72 10.49 13.94
N ASP A 517 -9.81 11.02 14.77
CA ASP A 517 -8.67 10.25 15.27
C ASP A 517 -9.14 9.07 16.14
N ALA A 518 -10.14 9.29 17.00
CA ALA A 518 -10.72 8.21 17.80
C ALA A 518 -11.40 7.13 16.95
N GLU A 519 -11.99 7.50 15.81
CA GLU A 519 -12.69 6.57 14.92
C GLU A 519 -11.73 5.75 14.04
N VAL A 520 -10.70 6.38 13.47
CA VAL A 520 -9.90 5.78 12.38
C VAL A 520 -8.39 5.94 12.55
N GLY A 521 -7.95 6.68 13.57
CA GLY A 521 -6.55 7.03 13.80
C GLY A 521 -5.94 7.91 12.70
N LEU A 522 -4.75 8.44 12.96
CA LEU A 522 -4.00 9.31 12.04
C LEU A 522 -4.81 10.51 11.50
N ALA A 523 -5.61 11.14 12.36
CA ALA A 523 -6.19 12.46 12.07
C ALA A 523 -5.36 13.55 12.74
N ARG A 524 -4.90 14.56 11.99
CA ARG A 524 -3.98 15.58 12.51
C ARG A 524 -4.35 16.98 12.04
N MET A 525 -4.05 17.96 12.89
CA MET A 525 -4.07 19.38 12.49
C MET A 525 -2.73 19.78 11.87
N VAL A 526 -2.79 20.59 10.83
CA VAL A 526 -1.62 21.12 10.11
C VAL A 526 -1.84 22.57 9.72
N ALA A 527 -0.74 23.30 9.52
CA ALA A 527 -0.81 24.69 9.11
C ALA A 527 0.38 25.12 8.24
N GLY A 528 0.19 26.21 7.48
CA GLY A 528 1.29 26.97 6.91
C GLY A 528 2.10 27.66 8.01
N TYR A 529 3.40 27.87 7.79
CA TYR A 529 4.30 28.35 8.84
C TYR A 529 4.14 29.87 9.08
N THR A 530 3.08 30.22 9.80
CA THR A 530 2.57 31.60 9.92
C THR A 530 2.62 32.19 11.32
N TRP A 531 3.18 31.45 12.28
CA TRP A 531 3.37 31.89 13.65
C TRP A 531 4.82 31.69 14.09
N GLU A 532 5.30 32.54 14.99
CA GLU A 532 6.58 32.33 15.66
C GLU A 532 6.52 31.06 16.52
N TRP A 533 7.62 30.32 16.54
CA TRP A 533 7.74 29.08 17.30
C TRP A 533 8.31 29.35 18.71
N LYS A 534 7.47 29.92 19.57
CA LYS A 534 7.77 30.28 20.97
C LYS A 534 8.15 29.06 21.83
N THR A 535 7.51 27.91 21.61
CA THR A 535 7.72 26.65 22.35
C THR A 535 9.09 26.02 22.17
N LYS A 536 9.89 26.52 21.22
CA LYS A 536 11.32 26.17 21.11
C LYS A 536 12.14 26.70 22.29
N LYS A 537 11.77 27.86 22.83
CA LYS A 537 12.48 28.52 23.93
C LYS A 537 11.75 28.31 25.26
N ASP A 538 10.43 28.40 25.26
CA ASP A 538 9.61 28.25 26.46
C ASP A 538 8.55 27.17 26.26
N LYS A 539 8.74 26.01 26.91
CA LYS A 539 7.83 24.85 26.78
C LYS A 539 6.43 25.08 27.34
N LYS A 540 6.21 26.16 28.10
CA LYS A 540 4.89 26.52 28.65
C LYS A 540 4.13 27.53 27.79
N ALA A 541 4.76 28.10 26.78
CA ALA A 541 4.13 29.05 25.88
C ALA A 541 3.21 28.34 24.87
N PHE A 542 2.37 29.13 24.19
CA PHE A 542 1.61 28.69 23.03
C PHE A 542 2.13 29.39 21.77
N ASP A 543 2.21 28.64 20.68
CA ASP A 543 2.75 29.14 19.41
C ASP A 543 1.67 29.84 18.58
N ILE A 544 0.49 29.22 18.51
CA ILE A 544 -0.61 29.59 17.63
C ILE A 544 -1.79 30.01 18.49
N GLU A 545 -2.27 31.23 18.28
CA GLU A 545 -3.42 31.79 18.99
C GLU A 545 -4.44 32.28 17.96
N ILE A 546 -5.64 31.70 17.99
CA ILE A 546 -6.75 32.01 17.08
C ILE A 546 -8.03 32.11 17.91
N GLY A 547 -8.49 33.34 18.17
CA GLY A 547 -9.53 33.59 19.17
C GLY A 547 -9.05 33.06 20.54
N ASP A 548 -9.90 32.28 21.20
CA ASP A 548 -9.58 31.66 22.50
C ASP A 548 -8.82 30.33 22.37
N THR A 549 -8.57 29.86 21.14
CA THR A 549 -7.88 28.59 20.91
C THR A 549 -6.37 28.80 20.89
N GLN A 550 -5.68 28.09 21.77
CA GLN A 550 -4.22 28.10 21.89
C GLN A 550 -3.67 26.73 21.49
N LEU A 551 -2.69 26.71 20.58
CA LEU A 551 -2.08 25.49 20.04
C LEU A 551 -0.55 25.61 20.01
N CYS A 552 0.12 24.46 19.95
CA CYS A 552 1.56 24.36 19.85
C CYS A 552 1.98 23.74 18.51
N TRP A 553 3.09 24.19 17.95
CA TRP A 553 3.74 23.49 16.85
C TRP A 553 4.26 22.12 17.29
N ASN A 554 4.47 21.25 16.32
CA ASN A 554 5.06 19.92 16.51
C ASN A 554 6.29 19.91 17.44
N SER A 555 6.34 19.02 18.43
CA SER A 555 7.46 18.97 19.40
C SER A 555 8.74 18.35 18.83
N THR A 556 8.59 17.45 17.85
CA THR A 556 9.72 16.75 17.19
C THR A 556 9.74 17.05 15.69
N PRO A 557 10.92 17.12 15.05
CA PRO A 557 11.02 17.30 13.59
C PRO A 557 10.95 15.98 12.81
N ILE A 558 11.15 14.83 13.47
CA ILE A 558 11.25 13.51 12.85
C ILE A 558 10.16 12.62 13.46
N ASP A 559 9.39 11.96 12.59
CA ASP A 559 8.32 11.03 12.98
C ASP A 559 7.29 11.64 13.95
N TRP A 560 7.03 12.94 13.79
CA TRP A 560 6.07 13.66 14.62
C TRP A 560 4.67 13.04 14.56
N ILE A 561 4.23 12.57 13.40
CA ILE A 561 2.86 12.08 13.18
C ILE A 561 2.53 10.87 14.08
N SER A 562 3.53 10.04 14.35
CA SER A 562 3.45 8.85 15.20
C SER A 562 3.69 9.15 16.69
N SER A 563 4.04 10.40 17.04
CA SER A 563 4.31 10.78 18.43
C SER A 563 3.02 10.88 19.25
N SER A 564 3.11 10.63 20.57
CA SER A 564 1.96 10.63 21.48
C SER A 564 1.21 11.95 21.53
N ASN A 565 1.92 13.07 21.31
CA ASN A 565 1.36 14.42 21.42
C ASN A 565 0.89 14.97 20.06
N ALA A 566 1.07 14.21 18.97
CA ALA A 566 0.80 14.68 17.62
C ALA A 566 -0.65 15.13 17.39
N LEU A 567 -1.60 14.53 18.12
CA LEU A 567 -3.01 14.88 18.02
C LEU A 567 -3.27 16.30 18.54
N GLU A 568 -2.63 16.69 19.65
CA GLU A 568 -2.82 17.99 20.30
C GLU A 568 -1.95 19.10 19.69
N GLU A 569 -0.95 18.72 18.89
CA GLU A 569 -0.03 19.64 18.22
C GLU A 569 -0.45 19.94 16.77
N VAL A 570 0.12 21.01 16.21
CA VAL A 570 -0.06 21.37 14.80
C VAL A 570 1.20 21.06 14.01
N GLY A 571 1.06 20.30 12.93
CA GLY A 571 2.15 19.97 12.02
C GLY A 571 2.42 21.09 11.01
N SER A 572 3.68 21.32 10.70
CA SER A 572 4.06 22.19 9.58
C SER A 572 4.19 21.37 8.28
N ILE A 573 4.29 22.07 7.14
CA ILE A 573 4.62 21.44 5.85
C ILE A 573 5.89 20.56 5.91
N HIS A 574 6.83 20.90 6.79
CA HIS A 574 8.12 20.21 6.91
C HIS A 574 8.01 18.84 7.60
N THR A 575 6.99 18.65 8.45
CA THR A 575 6.78 17.40 9.20
C THR A 575 5.72 16.50 8.60
N VAL A 576 4.74 17.05 7.88
CA VAL A 576 3.64 16.27 7.29
C VAL A 576 3.93 15.77 5.86
N GLN A 577 4.86 16.40 5.14
CA GLN A 577 5.21 15.95 3.79
C GLN A 577 5.64 14.46 3.83
N GLY A 578 5.31 13.69 2.78
CA GLY A 578 5.63 12.26 2.71
C GLY A 578 4.69 11.32 3.48
N TYR A 579 3.81 11.82 4.36
CA TYR A 579 2.85 10.99 5.09
C TYR A 579 1.42 11.10 4.55
N ASP A 580 0.66 10.03 4.76
CA ASP A 580 -0.76 9.93 4.46
C ASP A 580 -1.56 9.91 5.77
N LEU A 581 -2.49 10.86 5.93
CA LEU A 581 -3.36 11.02 7.09
C LEU A 581 -4.77 10.54 6.74
N ASN A 582 -5.49 9.91 7.67
CA ASN A 582 -6.89 9.55 7.39
C ASN A 582 -7.76 10.80 7.26
N TYR A 583 -7.58 11.76 8.18
CA TYR A 583 -8.20 13.08 8.14
C TYR A 583 -7.16 14.17 8.40
N VAL A 584 -7.33 15.32 7.77
CA VAL A 584 -6.45 16.47 7.98
C VAL A 584 -7.25 17.73 8.22
N GLY A 585 -6.92 18.45 9.31
CA GLY A 585 -7.45 19.78 9.59
C GLY A 585 -6.42 20.83 9.20
N VAL A 586 -6.68 21.58 8.12
CA VAL A 586 -5.76 22.57 7.57
C VAL A 586 -6.14 23.97 8.05
N ILE A 587 -5.23 24.59 8.79
CA ILE A 587 -5.30 26.00 9.18
C ILE A 587 -4.52 26.84 8.17
N ILE A 588 -5.23 27.68 7.42
CA ILE A 588 -4.63 28.69 6.55
C ILE A 588 -4.42 29.96 7.36
N GLY A 589 -3.15 30.30 7.56
CA GLY A 589 -2.72 31.47 8.33
C GLY A 589 -2.90 32.78 7.55
N LEU A 590 -2.35 33.87 8.12
CA LEU A 590 -2.45 35.21 7.52
C LEU A 590 -1.41 35.47 6.41
N ASP A 591 -0.56 34.49 6.11
CA ASP A 591 0.41 34.53 5.00
C ASP A 591 -0.27 34.49 3.63
N LEU A 592 -1.47 33.91 3.54
CA LEU A 592 -2.31 33.87 2.35
C LEU A 592 -3.65 34.56 2.61
N ARG A 593 -4.02 35.49 1.74
CA ARG A 593 -5.25 36.29 1.87
C ARG A 593 -5.97 36.40 0.53
N PHE A 594 -7.23 36.81 0.56
CA PHE A 594 -8.02 37.04 -0.65
C PHE A 594 -8.53 38.48 -0.71
N ASP A 595 -8.28 39.16 -1.83
CA ASP A 595 -8.80 40.49 -2.10
C ASP A 595 -10.17 40.36 -2.82
N PRO A 596 -11.31 40.64 -2.16
CA PRO A 596 -12.64 40.47 -2.76
C PRO A 596 -12.91 41.47 -3.89
N THR A 597 -12.19 42.60 -3.92
CA THR A 597 -12.36 43.65 -4.95
C THR A 597 -11.61 43.24 -6.22
N ARG A 598 -10.35 42.83 -6.07
CA ARG A 598 -9.51 42.37 -7.20
C ARG A 598 -9.76 40.92 -7.58
N ARG A 599 -10.49 40.17 -6.74
CA ARG A 599 -10.79 38.74 -6.88
C ARG A 599 -9.54 37.88 -7.10
N ARG A 600 -8.52 38.12 -6.27
CA ARG A 600 -7.25 37.39 -6.36
C ARG A 600 -6.66 37.07 -5.01
N LEU A 601 -5.91 35.97 -4.96
CA LEU A 601 -5.06 35.64 -3.83
C LEU A 601 -3.85 36.59 -3.80
N PHE A 602 -3.39 36.92 -2.60
CA PHE A 602 -2.15 37.65 -2.38
C PHE A 602 -1.52 37.21 -1.06
N ILE A 603 -0.22 37.49 -0.91
CA ILE A 603 0.52 37.12 0.29
C ILE A 603 0.72 38.30 1.25
N ASP A 604 0.95 37.96 2.51
CA ASP A 604 1.51 38.88 3.50
C ASP A 604 2.85 38.31 4.00
N ARG A 605 3.95 38.93 3.56
CA ARG A 605 5.32 38.48 3.89
C ARG A 605 5.63 38.51 5.38
N ASP A 606 5.02 39.43 6.12
CA ASP A 606 5.28 39.61 7.55
C ASP A 606 4.61 38.51 8.37
N SER A 607 3.52 37.95 7.82
CA SER A 607 2.81 36.80 8.38
C SER A 607 3.42 35.44 7.98
N TYR A 608 4.47 35.40 7.14
CA TYR A 608 5.16 34.16 6.75
C TYR A 608 6.49 33.99 7.52
N PHE A 609 6.53 33.06 8.48
CA PHE A 609 7.63 32.90 9.43
C PHE A 609 8.69 31.86 9.01
N ASP A 610 8.51 31.19 7.87
CA ASP A 610 9.55 30.34 7.30
C ASP A 610 10.68 31.18 6.68
N LYS A 611 11.72 31.44 7.50
CA LYS A 611 12.90 32.18 7.06
C LYS A 611 13.58 31.54 5.84
N LYS A 612 13.59 30.20 5.74
CA LYS A 612 14.20 29.47 4.61
C LYS A 612 13.26 29.41 3.40
N GLY A 613 11.95 29.41 3.64
CA GLY A 613 10.92 29.47 2.61
C GLY A 613 10.85 30.80 1.85
N LYS A 614 11.43 31.89 2.38
CA LYS A 614 11.52 33.21 1.72
C LYS A 614 12.94 33.75 1.55
N GLU A 615 13.96 32.89 1.72
CA GLU A 615 15.36 33.29 1.65
C GLU A 615 15.79 33.55 0.19
N ASN A 616 16.39 34.71 -0.06
CA ASN A 616 17.03 35.00 -1.34
C ASN A 616 18.27 34.13 -1.53
N ASN A 617 18.67 33.92 -2.78
CA ASN A 617 19.87 33.15 -3.11
C ASN A 617 20.96 34.09 -3.67
N PRO A 618 21.75 34.75 -2.80
CA PRO A 618 22.80 35.68 -3.24
C PRO A 618 23.91 34.99 -4.04
N ALA A 619 24.20 33.71 -3.77
CA ALA A 619 25.20 32.96 -4.51
C ALA A 619 24.86 32.87 -6.00
N LEU A 620 23.57 32.68 -6.34
CA LEU A 620 23.07 32.66 -7.71
C LEU A 620 22.50 34.00 -8.19
N GLY A 621 22.63 35.08 -7.40
CA GLY A 621 22.07 36.40 -7.72
C GLY A 621 20.54 36.42 -7.85
N ARG A 622 19.82 35.51 -7.18
CA ARG A 622 18.35 35.40 -7.27
C ARG A 622 17.65 36.04 -6.08
N THR A 623 16.65 36.85 -6.38
CA THR A 623 15.70 37.41 -5.42
C THR A 623 14.30 36.86 -5.70
N TYR A 624 13.57 36.50 -4.65
CA TYR A 624 12.21 35.95 -4.78
C TYR A 624 11.16 37.03 -4.60
N SER A 625 10.34 37.23 -5.63
CA SER A 625 9.25 38.20 -5.67
C SER A 625 8.05 37.74 -4.83
N ASP A 626 7.06 38.61 -4.66
CA ASP A 626 5.80 38.26 -3.99
C ASP A 626 5.03 37.19 -4.77
N ASP A 627 5.12 37.23 -6.10
CA ASP A 627 4.50 36.23 -6.98
C ASP A 627 5.18 34.86 -6.84
N ASP A 628 6.50 34.82 -6.67
CA ASP A 628 7.22 33.58 -6.38
C ASP A 628 6.80 32.98 -5.04
N LEU A 629 6.70 33.82 -4.00
CA LEU A 629 6.25 33.39 -2.68
C LEU A 629 4.78 32.97 -2.69
N LEU A 630 3.91 33.68 -3.42
CA LEU A 630 2.51 33.32 -3.59
C LEU A 630 2.38 31.95 -4.24
N ARG A 631 3.19 31.65 -5.26
CA ARG A 631 3.26 30.30 -5.86
C ARG A 631 3.70 29.25 -4.83
N PHE A 632 4.74 29.51 -4.04
CA PHE A 632 5.20 28.54 -3.03
C PHE A 632 4.15 28.32 -1.92
N ILE A 633 3.54 29.39 -1.41
CA ILE A 633 2.56 29.33 -0.31
C ILE A 633 1.27 28.63 -0.76
N THR A 634 0.74 28.96 -1.93
CA THR A 634 -0.44 28.26 -2.48
C THR A 634 -0.16 26.78 -2.70
N GLN A 635 1.04 26.44 -3.18
CA GLN A 635 1.47 25.06 -3.31
C GLN A 635 1.63 24.33 -1.97
N ILE A 636 2.16 25.01 -0.94
CA ILE A 636 2.21 24.48 0.43
C ILE A 636 0.80 24.09 0.89
N TYR A 637 -0.17 25.00 0.77
CA TYR A 637 -1.54 24.72 1.18
C TYR A 637 -2.20 23.63 0.32
N ALA A 638 -1.94 23.59 -0.99
CA ALA A 638 -2.41 22.51 -1.86
C ALA A 638 -1.86 21.15 -1.41
N VAL A 639 -0.58 21.10 -1.01
CA VAL A 639 0.02 19.88 -0.45
C VAL A 639 -0.64 19.50 0.86
N LEU A 640 -0.91 20.45 1.78
CA LEU A 640 -1.57 20.17 3.06
C LEU A 640 -3.00 19.65 2.88
N MET A 641 -3.79 20.29 2.02
CA MET A 641 -5.20 19.96 1.78
C MET A 641 -5.40 18.60 1.09
N THR A 642 -4.36 18.08 0.42
CA THR A 642 -4.38 16.79 -0.28
C THR A 642 -3.75 15.63 0.53
N ARG A 643 -3.52 15.83 1.85
CA ARG A 643 -2.99 14.78 2.74
C ARG A 643 -4.04 13.82 3.29
N GLY A 644 -5.31 14.22 3.30
CA GLY A 644 -6.42 13.41 3.80
C GLY A 644 -6.76 12.27 2.85
N ILE A 645 -6.83 11.04 3.36
CA ILE A 645 -7.31 9.86 2.63
C ILE A 645 -8.84 9.86 2.60
N ARG A 646 -9.47 10.13 3.75
CA ARG A 646 -10.93 10.05 3.97
C ARG A 646 -11.60 11.42 4.03
N GLY A 647 -10.89 12.47 4.46
CA GLY A 647 -11.44 13.82 4.50
C GLY A 647 -10.42 14.93 4.78
N THR A 648 -10.81 16.16 4.42
CA THR A 648 -10.03 17.39 4.64
C THR A 648 -10.94 18.47 5.23
N TYR A 649 -10.52 19.05 6.34
CA TYR A 649 -11.18 20.20 6.97
C TYR A 649 -10.34 21.45 6.80
N VAL A 650 -11.00 22.59 6.59
CA VAL A 650 -10.30 23.83 6.24
C VAL A 650 -10.81 24.98 7.10
N TYR A 651 -9.89 25.69 7.73
CA TYR A 651 -10.15 26.95 8.41
C TYR A 651 -9.19 28.01 7.88
N ALA A 652 -9.72 29.20 7.53
CA ALA A 652 -8.91 30.33 7.11
C ALA A 652 -8.97 31.48 8.12
N CYS A 653 -7.81 31.98 8.54
CA CYS A 653 -7.69 33.11 9.45
C CYS A 653 -8.17 34.42 8.82
N ASP A 654 -7.83 34.66 7.55
CA ASP A 654 -8.27 35.83 6.80
C ASP A 654 -9.77 35.73 6.46
N SER A 655 -10.51 36.80 6.78
CA SER A 655 -11.97 36.84 6.56
C SER A 655 -12.36 36.83 5.08
N GLY A 656 -11.61 37.53 4.23
CA GLY A 656 -11.83 37.53 2.78
C GLY A 656 -11.62 36.16 2.17
N LEU A 657 -10.54 35.48 2.57
CA LEU A 657 -10.24 34.12 2.13
C LEU A 657 -11.27 33.11 2.64
N ARG A 658 -11.74 33.27 3.89
CA ARG A 658 -12.79 32.41 4.46
C ARG A 658 -14.07 32.48 3.63
N GLU A 659 -14.54 33.68 3.28
CA GLU A 659 -15.74 33.84 2.46
C GLU A 659 -15.55 33.32 1.03
N TYR A 660 -14.37 33.53 0.44
CA TYR A 660 -14.01 32.93 -0.85
C TYR A 660 -14.10 31.40 -0.81
N LEU A 661 -13.50 30.76 0.20
CA LEU A 661 -13.47 29.30 0.34
C LEU A 661 -14.86 28.73 0.68
N LYS A 662 -15.66 29.41 1.51
CA LYS A 662 -17.07 29.02 1.78
C LYS A 662 -17.91 28.98 0.52
N GLY A 663 -17.57 29.77 -0.50
CA GLY A 663 -18.20 29.76 -1.82
C GLY A 663 -17.90 28.51 -2.64
N LEU A 664 -16.79 27.83 -2.35
CA LEU A 664 -16.23 26.74 -3.16
C LEU A 664 -16.28 25.38 -2.43
N ILE A 665 -16.21 25.39 -1.10
CA ILE A 665 -16.16 24.19 -0.27
C ILE A 665 -17.45 24.08 0.54
N PRO A 666 -18.05 22.89 0.74
CA PRO A 666 -19.16 22.70 1.66
C PRO A 666 -18.88 23.32 3.04
N PHE A 667 -19.88 23.99 3.62
CA PHE A 667 -19.74 24.64 4.92
C PHE A 667 -20.40 23.80 6.01
N HIS A 668 -19.70 23.61 7.13
CA HIS A 668 -20.26 22.99 8.32
C HIS A 668 -20.48 24.08 9.38
N SER A 669 -21.75 24.25 9.75
CA SER A 669 -22.21 25.23 10.74
C SER A 669 -21.96 24.78 12.17
#